data_AF-A0A940T8V3-F1
#
_entry.id   AF-A0A940T8V3-F1
#
_cell.length_a   1.000
_cell.length_b   1.000
_cell.length_c   1.000
_cell.angle_alpha   90.00
_cell.angle_beta   90.00
_cell.angle_gamma   90.00
#
_symmetry.space_group_name_H-M   'P 1'
#
loop_
_entity.id
_entity.type
_entity.pdbx_description
1 polymer ?
#
loop_
_entity_poly.entity_id
_entity_poly.type
_entity_poly.pdbx_seq_one_letter_code
_entity_poly.pdbx_strand_id
1 'polypeptide(L)'
;MKHLLNLILTAVAASAMSMLPISAQTITEADLGIITEQPAGTIRYYQRSGQSITDNGEGSLVTSKQEGQMAIVFADDGTVYIEDPISGYTWNRWVKAQLSDDGKQITLPMGQYIDLLRTFQMATEIAVLNYDEDHNTYLLDESVKEVVYTIDGDRISLLGTTEEHILGTIYRPFNDFQELDGVWQGVGDFESVYTPFSEQMVTPPEGIDFDAYTLSTSLFGGVDWESFSTTVSLATDGDDVYLQGITTYAPKAWIKGHRNGDNIVFPSGQFMGITNGAALYAVGGKPQNGEIVLSDITFHDDGNGTLSSTDYIFITTEKDQFVYIVYYLGTTISNTIDRPIVAPEGLEIADYTLAYRYHDQQTGRMADGTRFVKAGFAGNEVYVRGLWSELPEAWVKGTIDGSTVTFATPQYLGEVDNGYDIVYPFYLIAFNTGDGHLDSKITLSYDPQTRIFTTREGTAHSTSTAMGISINKTSFLAVQEYYDPHFAPFNEKAATPKNPTFMEFSLDEEAESDYAIVSIPATDNAGELLLPEKLFYRFYTDTEHVVEPFTLTAGLYERLSEDMTEIPYLFTDSDEGYDISIVDADKRKVFLNGLSEEVNRIGVESIYTGAGEQRHSEIAWHTLREYTGIEEVNVNNNGNVNYYDLHGRKINGEGHHGIIIRQTTDAAGRTKTEKILR
;
A
#
# COMPACT_ATOMS: atom_id res chain seq x y z
N MET A 1 22.36 14.03 2.08
CA MET A 1 21.35 12.96 2.21
C MET A 1 20.93 12.61 3.65
N LYS A 2 21.63 13.04 4.72
CA LYS A 2 21.22 12.84 6.14
C LYS A 2 20.70 14.09 6.87
N HIS A 3 20.46 15.20 6.16
CA HIS A 3 20.15 16.50 6.78
C HIS A 3 18.75 17.06 6.50
N LEU A 4 17.93 16.46 5.62
CA LEU A 4 16.50 16.81 5.51
C LEU A 4 15.63 16.10 6.58
N LEU A 5 16.09 14.98 7.13
CA LEU A 5 15.32 14.21 8.12
C LEU A 5 15.34 14.81 9.53
N ASN A 6 16.35 15.63 9.85
CA ASN A 6 16.60 16.07 11.23
C ASN A 6 15.96 17.41 11.60
N LEU A 7 15.35 18.10 10.64
CA LEU A 7 14.84 19.45 10.85
C LEU A 7 13.32 19.50 10.96
N ILE A 8 12.63 18.51 10.38
CA ILE A 8 11.22 18.23 10.64
C ILE A 8 11.03 17.54 12.01
N LEU A 9 12.06 16.89 12.56
CA LEU A 9 11.94 16.09 13.79
C LEU A 9 12.01 16.90 15.11
N THR A 10 12.41 18.17 15.10
CA THR A 10 12.69 18.92 16.34
C THR A 10 11.61 19.92 16.75
N ALA A 11 10.54 20.09 15.94
CA ALA A 11 9.39 20.93 16.28
C ALA A 11 8.07 20.15 16.53
N VAL A 12 8.03 18.83 16.28
CA VAL A 12 6.82 17.98 16.46
C VAL A 12 6.97 17.02 17.65
N ALA A 13 7.72 17.42 18.67
CA ALA A 13 7.90 16.65 19.90
C ALA A 13 7.40 17.42 21.13
N ALA A 14 6.16 17.90 21.10
CA ALA A 14 5.31 18.15 22.28
C ALA A 14 3.97 18.76 21.84
N SER A 15 3.02 17.90 21.46
CA SER A 15 1.55 18.05 21.54
C SER A 15 0.97 17.16 20.44
N ALA A 16 0.58 15.93 20.79
CA ALA A 16 -0.34 15.17 19.98
C ALA A 16 -1.70 15.87 20.08
N MET A 17 -1.95 16.82 19.18
CA MET A 17 -3.28 17.36 18.94
C MET A 17 -3.93 16.44 17.91
N SER A 18 -5.11 15.92 18.24
CA SER A 18 -5.99 15.18 17.34
C SER A 18 -6.19 16.00 16.06
N MET A 19 -5.65 15.50 14.94
CA MET A 19 -6.04 15.98 13.61
C MET A 19 -7.41 15.34 13.32
N LEU A 20 -8.47 16.14 13.39
CA LEU A 20 -9.76 15.79 12.81
C LEU A 20 -9.59 15.68 11.28
N PRO A 21 -10.16 14.70 10.58
CA PRO A 21 -10.32 14.79 9.14
C PRO A 21 -11.62 15.51 8.81
N ILE A 22 -11.48 16.53 7.98
CA ILE A 22 -12.54 17.02 7.10
C ILE A 22 -12.67 16.00 5.96
N SER A 23 -13.91 15.66 5.58
CA SER A 23 -14.29 14.96 4.35
C SER A 23 -13.55 15.56 3.14
N ALA A 24 -12.38 15.01 2.82
CA ALA A 24 -11.57 15.47 1.70
C ALA A 24 -11.75 14.48 0.55
N GLN A 25 -12.27 14.98 -0.55
CA GLN A 25 -12.08 14.39 -1.87
C GLN A 25 -10.58 14.07 -2.00
N THR A 26 -10.20 12.83 -2.30
CA THR A 26 -8.78 12.46 -2.46
C THR A 26 -8.20 13.24 -3.64
N ILE A 27 -7.54 14.36 -3.35
CA ILE A 27 -6.87 15.18 -4.37
C ILE A 27 -5.73 14.36 -4.95
N THR A 28 -5.72 14.25 -6.27
CA THR A 28 -4.67 13.57 -7.02
C THR A 28 -3.75 14.59 -7.70
N GLU A 29 -2.55 14.18 -8.09
CA GLU A 29 -1.65 15.01 -8.91
C GLU A 29 -2.34 15.47 -10.21
N ALA A 30 -3.21 14.63 -10.78
CA ALA A 30 -3.98 14.95 -11.97
C ALA A 30 -5.01 16.08 -11.72
N ASP A 31 -5.66 16.11 -10.55
CA ASP A 31 -6.60 17.17 -10.18
C ASP A 31 -5.91 18.53 -10.07
N LEU A 32 -4.64 18.52 -9.65
CA LEU A 32 -3.79 19.70 -9.54
C LEU A 32 -3.09 20.08 -10.84
N GLY A 33 -3.25 19.28 -11.91
CA GLY A 33 -2.57 19.49 -13.18
C GLY A 33 -1.05 19.37 -13.09
N ILE A 34 -0.53 18.63 -12.10
CA ILE A 34 0.91 18.35 -11.98
C ILE A 34 1.32 17.46 -13.16
N ILE A 35 2.36 17.88 -13.88
CA ILE A 35 2.85 17.16 -15.05
C ILE A 35 4.05 16.31 -14.64
N THR A 36 3.82 15.01 -14.53
CA THR A 36 4.81 14.01 -14.07
C THR A 36 5.49 13.24 -15.20
N GLU A 37 4.91 13.29 -16.40
CA GLU A 37 5.42 12.63 -17.60
C GLU A 37 6.02 13.64 -18.58
N GLN A 38 7.10 13.24 -19.27
CA GLN A 38 7.75 14.09 -20.26
C GLN A 38 6.74 14.50 -21.36
N PRO A 39 6.49 15.80 -21.56
CA PRO A 39 5.59 16.28 -22.60
C PRO A 39 6.08 15.98 -24.01
N ALA A 40 5.16 15.86 -24.96
CA ALA A 40 5.48 15.71 -26.38
C ALA A 40 6.08 16.99 -26.96
N GLY A 41 7.14 16.86 -27.76
CA GLY A 41 7.80 17.97 -28.44
C GLY A 41 9.30 17.76 -28.62
N THR A 42 10.00 18.80 -29.04
CA THR A 42 11.47 18.80 -29.16
C THR A 42 12.09 19.09 -27.81
N ILE A 43 12.69 18.08 -27.18
CA ILE A 43 13.45 18.25 -25.94
C ILE A 43 14.82 18.88 -26.21
N ARG A 44 15.23 19.79 -25.35
CA ARG A 44 16.57 20.40 -25.31
C ARG A 44 17.08 20.39 -23.89
N TYR A 45 18.37 20.12 -23.73
CA TYR A 45 19.00 20.09 -22.42
C TYR A 45 19.82 21.34 -22.18
N TYR A 46 19.88 21.77 -20.92
CA TYR A 46 20.58 22.95 -20.51
C TYR A 46 21.36 22.72 -19.21
N GLN A 47 22.50 23.38 -19.10
CA GLN A 47 23.19 23.62 -17.84
C GLN A 47 22.60 24.88 -17.21
N ARG A 48 22.15 24.77 -15.95
CA ARG A 48 21.68 25.92 -15.17
C ARG A 48 22.83 26.62 -14.46
N SER A 49 22.69 27.92 -14.26
CA SER A 49 23.63 28.81 -13.60
C SER A 49 22.89 30.06 -13.10
N GLY A 50 23.38 30.70 -12.05
CA GLY A 50 22.68 31.79 -11.38
C GLY A 50 22.97 31.71 -9.89
N GLN A 51 22.02 32.14 -9.07
CA GLN A 51 22.06 31.94 -7.63
C GLN A 51 20.83 31.17 -7.17
N SER A 52 21.01 30.38 -6.11
CA SER A 52 19.95 29.71 -5.37
C SER A 52 19.99 30.18 -3.93
N ILE A 53 18.83 30.33 -3.30
CA ILE A 53 18.74 30.54 -1.87
C ILE A 53 18.04 29.36 -1.21
N THR A 54 18.60 28.92 -0.08
CA THR A 54 18.06 27.81 0.70
C THR A 54 18.02 28.16 2.17
N ASP A 55 16.92 27.84 2.84
CA ASP A 55 16.87 27.83 4.31
C ASP A 55 17.56 26.55 4.80
N ASN A 56 18.63 26.70 5.59
CA ASN A 56 19.33 25.56 6.17
C ASN A 56 18.60 24.96 7.39
N GLY A 57 17.46 25.53 7.77
CA GLY A 57 16.60 25.11 8.85
C GLY A 57 17.06 25.52 10.26
N GLU A 58 18.15 26.26 10.37
CA GLU A 58 18.51 26.96 11.61
C GLU A 58 18.02 28.42 11.60
N GLY A 59 17.10 28.76 10.69
CA GLY A 59 16.63 30.12 10.45
C GLY A 59 17.66 30.98 9.71
N SER A 60 18.61 30.33 9.01
CA SER A 60 19.65 31.01 8.23
C SER A 60 19.47 30.74 6.74
N LEU A 61 19.42 31.83 5.98
CA LEU A 61 19.38 31.80 4.53
C LEU A 61 20.79 31.63 3.97
N VAL A 62 20.95 30.70 3.04
CA VAL A 62 22.22 30.40 2.39
C VAL A 62 22.09 30.65 0.89
N THR A 63 22.76 31.69 0.42
CA THR A 63 22.92 31.96 -1.01
C THR A 63 24.08 31.11 -1.56
N SER A 64 23.77 30.29 -2.56
CA SER A 64 24.71 29.41 -3.25
C SER A 64 24.63 29.64 -4.76
N LYS A 65 25.61 29.11 -5.50
CA LYS A 65 25.49 29.07 -6.96
C LYS A 65 24.45 28.06 -7.36
N GLN A 66 23.57 28.45 -8.27
CA GLN A 66 22.69 27.52 -8.96
C GLN A 66 23.54 26.59 -9.85
N GLU A 67 23.40 25.28 -9.68
CA GLU A 67 24.12 24.25 -10.44
C GLU A 67 23.16 23.13 -10.89
N GLY A 68 23.61 22.25 -11.79
CA GLY A 68 22.84 21.12 -12.32
C GLY A 68 22.39 21.27 -13.78
N GLN A 69 21.84 20.19 -14.34
CA GLN A 69 21.25 20.19 -15.68
C GLN A 69 19.72 20.20 -15.58
N MET A 70 19.06 20.59 -16.67
CA MET A 70 17.60 20.55 -16.80
C MET A 70 17.15 20.41 -18.25
N ALA A 71 15.93 19.93 -18.48
CA ALA A 71 15.35 19.81 -19.81
C ALA A 71 14.22 20.83 -20.07
N ILE A 72 14.12 21.28 -21.32
CA ILE A 72 13.00 22.09 -21.82
C ILE A 72 12.44 21.42 -23.07
N VAL A 73 11.13 21.19 -23.10
CA VAL A 73 10.42 20.69 -24.27
C VAL A 73 9.74 21.85 -24.99
N PHE A 74 10.01 21.97 -26.29
CA PHE A 74 9.34 22.91 -27.19
C PHE A 74 8.34 22.15 -28.05
N ALA A 75 7.04 22.38 -27.84
CA ALA A 75 5.96 21.76 -28.59
C ALA A 75 5.68 22.53 -29.90
N ASP A 76 5.08 21.84 -30.88
CA ASP A 76 4.78 22.40 -32.21
C ASP A 76 3.73 23.53 -32.18
N ASP A 77 2.92 23.59 -31.11
CA ASP A 77 1.89 24.63 -30.91
C ASP A 77 2.41 25.89 -30.20
N GLY A 78 3.71 25.96 -29.91
CA GLY A 78 4.35 27.05 -29.18
C GLY A 78 4.32 26.91 -27.66
N THR A 79 3.69 25.85 -27.12
CA THR A 79 3.81 25.52 -25.70
C THR A 79 5.26 25.15 -25.38
N VAL A 80 5.75 25.60 -24.23
CA VAL A 80 7.05 25.24 -23.68
C VAL A 80 6.85 24.56 -22.34
N TYR A 81 7.58 23.48 -22.08
CA TYR A 81 7.58 22.84 -20.77
C TYR A 81 8.98 22.91 -20.18
N ILE A 82 9.07 23.39 -18.94
CA ILE A 82 10.33 23.56 -18.22
C ILE A 82 10.36 22.51 -17.11
N GLU A 83 11.35 21.62 -17.13
CA GLU A 83 11.57 20.62 -16.09
C GLU A 83 12.21 21.26 -14.86
N ASP A 84 11.70 20.93 -13.67
CA ASP A 84 12.30 21.29 -12.37
C ASP A 84 12.83 22.75 -12.34
N PRO A 85 11.93 23.75 -12.48
CA PRO A 85 12.31 25.15 -12.67
C PRO A 85 13.07 25.74 -11.47
N ILE A 86 13.08 25.06 -10.32
CA ILE A 86 13.81 25.44 -9.10
C ILE A 86 14.91 24.41 -8.83
N SER A 87 16.16 24.85 -8.75
CA SER A 87 17.34 23.99 -8.57
C SER A 87 17.36 23.24 -7.24
N GLY A 88 16.75 23.82 -6.20
CA GLY A 88 16.55 23.18 -4.91
C GLY A 88 15.43 22.15 -4.88
N TYR A 89 14.70 21.95 -5.98
CA TYR A 89 13.52 21.08 -6.05
C TYR A 89 13.48 20.30 -7.37
N THR A 90 14.07 19.11 -7.39
CA THR A 90 14.30 18.34 -8.62
C THR A 90 13.67 16.95 -8.55
N TRP A 91 12.38 16.85 -8.94
CA TRP A 91 11.59 15.61 -8.89
C TRP A 91 11.05 15.21 -10.27
N ASN A 92 11.71 15.68 -11.34
CA ASN A 92 11.36 15.42 -12.74
C ASN A 92 9.92 15.86 -13.07
N ARG A 93 9.57 17.07 -12.62
CA ARG A 93 8.24 17.68 -12.75
C ARG A 93 8.29 18.79 -13.79
N TRP A 94 7.20 18.96 -14.54
CA TRP A 94 7.15 19.94 -15.63
C TRP A 94 6.17 21.07 -15.33
N VAL A 95 6.59 22.30 -15.64
CA VAL A 95 5.68 23.46 -15.65
C VAL A 95 5.45 23.93 -17.09
N LYS A 96 4.22 24.33 -17.39
CA LYS A 96 3.79 24.78 -18.70
C LYS A 96 4.00 26.28 -18.87
N ALA A 97 4.58 26.69 -19.97
CA ALA A 97 4.85 28.06 -20.37
C ALA A 97 4.51 28.27 -21.85
N GLN A 98 4.60 29.51 -22.33
CA GLN A 98 4.28 29.89 -23.71
C GLN A 98 5.47 30.56 -24.37
N LEU A 99 5.86 30.09 -25.56
CA LEU A 99 6.81 30.78 -26.43
C LEU A 99 6.12 31.94 -27.15
N SER A 100 6.79 33.09 -27.22
CA SER A 100 6.34 34.23 -28.02
C SER A 100 6.42 33.95 -29.53
N ASP A 101 5.57 34.62 -30.31
CA ASP A 101 5.53 34.48 -31.78
C ASP A 101 6.87 34.77 -32.47
N ASP A 102 7.70 35.63 -31.87
CA ASP A 102 9.03 35.98 -32.38
C ASP A 102 10.15 35.04 -31.88
N GLY A 103 9.82 34.07 -31.03
CA GLY A 103 10.73 33.08 -30.48
C GLY A 103 11.76 33.65 -29.48
N LYS A 104 11.54 34.84 -28.94
CA LYS A 104 12.52 35.53 -28.07
C LYS A 104 12.16 35.51 -26.58
N GLN A 105 10.94 35.12 -26.23
CA GLN A 105 10.49 35.12 -24.84
C GLN A 105 9.72 33.85 -24.52
N ILE A 106 9.90 33.34 -23.30
CA ILE A 106 9.07 32.30 -22.72
C ILE A 106 8.36 32.92 -21.53
N THR A 107 7.02 32.90 -21.53
CA THR A 107 6.20 33.40 -20.42
C THR A 107 5.69 32.21 -19.63
N LEU A 108 6.08 32.13 -18.36
CA LEU A 108 5.67 31.08 -17.42
C LEU A 108 4.60 31.64 -16.46
N PRO A 109 3.35 31.19 -16.55
CA PRO A 109 2.31 31.53 -15.57
C PRO A 109 2.65 30.97 -14.19
N MET A 110 2.47 31.79 -13.14
CA MET A 110 2.57 31.37 -11.74
C MET A 110 1.32 30.61 -11.29
N GLY A 111 1.41 29.93 -10.14
CA GLY A 111 0.28 29.16 -9.59
C GLY A 111 0.23 27.70 -10.07
N GLN A 112 1.30 27.20 -10.70
CA GLN A 112 1.38 25.80 -11.13
C GLN A 112 1.91 24.94 -9.99
N TYR A 113 1.22 23.83 -9.74
CA TYR A 113 1.67 22.82 -8.80
C TYR A 113 2.75 21.94 -9.41
N ILE A 114 3.79 21.65 -8.64
CA ILE A 114 4.89 20.77 -9.04
C ILE A 114 4.97 19.52 -8.18
N ASP A 115 4.28 19.45 -7.05
CA ASP A 115 4.21 18.24 -6.26
C ASP A 115 2.99 18.16 -5.34
N LEU A 116 2.65 16.93 -4.93
CA LEU A 116 1.59 16.63 -3.97
C LEU A 116 2.17 15.81 -2.80
N LEU A 117 2.27 16.46 -1.64
CA LEU A 117 2.63 15.85 -0.37
C LEU A 117 1.39 15.13 0.22
N ARG A 118 1.08 13.95 -0.33
CA ARG A 118 -0.15 13.18 -0.05
C ARG A 118 -0.41 12.98 1.44
N THR A 119 0.60 12.57 2.20
CA THR A 119 0.51 12.35 3.66
C THR A 119 0.08 13.60 4.41
N PHE A 120 0.51 14.77 3.95
CA PHE A 120 0.20 16.04 4.57
C PHE A 120 -1.01 16.72 3.93
N GLN A 121 -1.62 16.17 2.86
CA GLN A 121 -2.67 16.82 2.08
C GLN A 121 -2.30 18.27 1.67
N MET A 122 -1.06 18.46 1.20
CA MET A 122 -0.55 19.75 0.74
C MET A 122 0.04 19.61 -0.64
N ALA A 123 0.00 20.67 -1.44
CA ALA A 123 0.76 20.76 -2.68
C ALA A 123 1.89 21.77 -2.59
N THR A 124 2.88 21.58 -3.47
CA THR A 124 3.95 22.54 -3.72
C THR A 124 3.62 23.32 -4.98
N GLU A 125 3.56 24.65 -4.87
CA GLU A 125 3.30 25.56 -5.98
C GLU A 125 4.52 26.42 -6.29
N ILE A 126 4.80 26.66 -7.58
CA ILE A 126 5.81 27.65 -7.99
C ILE A 126 5.26 29.08 -7.89
N ALA A 127 6.02 29.96 -7.25
CA ALA A 127 5.63 31.32 -6.99
C ALA A 127 6.81 32.29 -6.97
N VAL A 128 6.51 33.57 -7.12
CA VAL A 128 7.48 34.65 -6.93
C VAL A 128 7.35 35.20 -5.52
N LEU A 129 8.49 35.40 -4.86
CA LEU A 129 8.56 35.73 -3.44
C LEU A 129 9.47 36.92 -3.20
N ASN A 130 9.07 37.80 -2.29
CA ASN A 130 9.86 38.94 -1.85
C ASN A 130 10.53 38.66 -0.51
N TYR A 131 11.79 39.06 -0.39
CA TYR A 131 12.52 38.96 0.87
C TYR A 131 11.89 39.89 1.92
N ASP A 132 11.71 39.35 3.11
CA ASP A 132 11.20 40.04 4.27
C ASP A 132 12.27 40.10 5.36
N GLU A 133 12.89 41.28 5.48
CA GLU A 133 14.01 41.53 6.39
C GLU A 133 13.62 41.36 7.86
N ASP A 134 12.38 41.67 8.23
CA ASP A 134 11.92 41.64 9.63
C ASP A 134 11.84 40.20 10.17
N HIS A 135 11.48 39.23 9.33
CA HIS A 135 11.35 37.82 9.70
C HIS A 135 12.44 36.93 9.10
N ASN A 136 13.39 37.50 8.34
CA ASN A 136 14.47 36.79 7.65
C ASN A 136 13.95 35.60 6.81
N THR A 137 12.92 35.85 6.00
CA THR A 137 12.21 34.84 5.19
C THR A 137 11.75 35.45 3.88
N TYR A 138 11.02 34.67 3.06
CA TYR A 138 10.39 35.14 1.84
C TYR A 138 8.86 35.05 1.93
N LEU A 139 8.19 36.10 1.46
CA LEU A 139 6.74 36.20 1.44
C LEU A 139 6.22 36.16 0.00
N LEU A 140 5.09 35.49 -0.19
CA LEU A 140 4.41 35.41 -1.48
C LEU A 140 4.09 36.79 -2.08
N ASP A 141 4.56 37.04 -3.30
CA ASP A 141 4.14 38.19 -4.11
C ASP A 141 2.94 37.82 -4.99
N GLU A 142 1.74 37.96 -4.45
CA GLU A 142 0.51 37.67 -5.19
C GLU A 142 0.29 38.59 -6.40
N SER A 143 1.01 39.70 -6.52
CA SER A 143 0.85 40.63 -7.64
C SER A 143 1.46 40.10 -8.94
N VAL A 144 2.44 39.18 -8.84
CA VAL A 144 3.11 38.58 -9.99
C VAL A 144 2.32 37.36 -10.46
N LYS A 145 1.81 37.44 -11.69
CA LYS A 145 1.01 36.35 -12.32
C LYS A 145 1.79 35.53 -13.33
N GLU A 146 2.91 36.06 -13.80
CA GLU A 146 3.78 35.41 -14.76
C GLU A 146 5.22 35.91 -14.61
N VAL A 147 6.18 35.05 -14.93
CA VAL A 147 7.59 35.42 -15.11
C VAL A 147 8.00 35.24 -16.56
N VAL A 148 8.98 36.02 -17.00
CA VAL A 148 9.44 36.03 -18.39
C VAL A 148 10.91 35.61 -18.45
N TYR A 149 11.20 34.65 -19.31
CA TYR A 149 12.55 34.32 -19.73
C TYR A 149 12.83 34.97 -21.08
N THR A 150 14.04 35.49 -21.28
CA THR A 150 14.51 35.95 -22.58
C THR A 150 15.41 34.92 -23.25
N ILE A 151 15.31 34.82 -24.56
CA ILE A 151 16.12 33.94 -25.40
C ILE A 151 17.06 34.81 -26.25
N ASP A 152 18.37 34.60 -26.09
CA ASP A 152 19.42 35.17 -26.95
C ASP A 152 20.27 34.03 -27.55
N GLY A 153 20.03 33.73 -28.83
CA GLY A 153 20.53 32.50 -29.45
C GLY A 153 19.93 31.28 -28.76
N ASP A 154 20.78 30.44 -28.16
CA ASP A 154 20.36 29.29 -27.36
C ASP A 154 20.52 29.54 -25.84
N ARG A 155 20.82 30.76 -25.41
CA ARG A 155 20.88 31.13 -24.00
C ARG A 155 19.52 31.62 -23.53
N ILE A 156 19.00 31.06 -22.45
CA ILE A 156 17.74 31.46 -21.82
C ILE A 156 18.04 32.12 -20.48
N SER A 157 17.45 33.28 -20.17
CA SER A 157 17.70 34.01 -18.91
C SER A 157 16.39 34.47 -18.28
N LEU A 158 16.17 34.12 -17.01
CA LEU A 158 15.04 34.57 -16.21
C LEU A 158 15.18 36.08 -15.92
N LEU A 159 14.14 36.85 -16.23
CA LEU A 159 14.11 38.29 -15.96
C LEU A 159 13.50 38.62 -14.61
N GLY A 160 13.95 39.73 -14.03
CA GLY A 160 13.26 40.39 -12.93
C GLY A 160 13.54 39.82 -11.53
N THR A 161 14.22 38.68 -11.42
CA THR A 161 14.59 38.09 -10.12
C THR A 161 15.91 38.63 -9.58
N THR A 162 15.99 38.85 -8.26
CA THR A 162 17.19 39.21 -7.49
C THR A 162 17.20 38.43 -6.17
N GLU A 163 18.20 38.62 -5.31
CA GLU A 163 18.21 38.01 -3.97
C GLU A 163 16.97 38.41 -3.16
N GLU A 164 16.46 39.62 -3.36
CA GLU A 164 15.25 40.13 -2.70
C GLU A 164 13.94 39.74 -3.40
N HIS A 165 14.00 39.16 -4.60
CA HIS A 165 12.84 38.81 -5.42
C HIS A 165 13.11 37.51 -6.18
N ILE A 166 12.73 36.38 -5.60
CA ILE A 166 13.12 35.06 -6.08
C ILE A 166 11.94 34.34 -6.77
N LEU A 167 12.25 33.41 -7.67
CA LEU A 167 11.32 32.36 -8.07
C LEU A 167 11.53 31.17 -7.11
N GLY A 168 10.51 30.77 -6.36
CA GLY A 168 10.64 29.73 -5.34
C GLY A 168 9.40 28.85 -5.25
N THR A 169 9.31 28.09 -4.16
CA THR A 169 8.19 27.19 -3.89
C THR A 169 7.44 27.56 -2.61
N ILE A 170 6.13 27.35 -2.61
CA ILE A 170 5.25 27.59 -1.46
C ILE A 170 4.37 26.38 -1.19
N TYR A 171 3.92 26.27 0.06
CA TYR A 171 2.92 25.31 0.48
C TYR A 171 1.49 25.76 0.11
N ARG A 172 0.67 24.80 -0.29
CA ARG A 172 -0.78 24.95 -0.52
C ARG A 172 -1.55 23.83 0.17
N PRO A 173 -2.06 24.04 1.39
CA PRO A 173 -2.77 23.02 2.16
C PRO A 173 -4.20 22.81 1.66
N PHE A 174 -4.63 21.56 1.64
CA PHE A 174 -6.02 21.15 1.39
C PHE A 174 -6.70 20.59 2.64
N ASN A 175 -6.07 20.79 3.79
CA ASN A 175 -6.51 20.39 5.12
C ASN A 175 -6.61 21.60 6.05
N ASP A 176 -6.74 21.34 7.35
CA ASP A 176 -6.91 22.39 8.35
C ASP A 176 -5.66 23.24 8.63
N PHE A 177 -4.48 22.89 8.08
CA PHE A 177 -3.23 23.65 8.26
C PHE A 177 -3.15 24.87 7.34
N GLN A 178 -4.22 25.66 7.27
CA GLN A 178 -4.35 26.85 6.40
C GLN A 178 -3.32 27.94 6.74
N GLU A 179 -2.70 27.90 7.92
CA GLU A 179 -1.57 28.77 8.27
C GLU A 179 -0.32 28.55 7.42
N LEU A 180 -0.22 27.40 6.74
CA LEU A 180 0.88 27.11 5.81
C LEU A 180 0.58 27.59 4.38
N ASP A 181 -0.63 28.08 4.10
CA ASP A 181 -0.97 28.56 2.77
C ASP A 181 -0.10 29.77 2.35
N GLY A 182 0.63 29.61 1.25
CA GLY A 182 1.54 30.64 0.74
C GLY A 182 2.89 30.73 1.47
N VAL A 183 3.15 29.86 2.44
CA VAL A 183 4.43 29.84 3.16
C VAL A 183 5.54 29.28 2.28
N TRP A 184 6.66 30.00 2.21
CA TRP A 184 7.86 29.59 1.48
C TRP A 184 8.43 28.28 2.03
N GLN A 185 8.77 27.34 1.13
CA GLN A 185 9.33 26.04 1.53
C GLN A 185 10.85 26.05 1.70
N GLY A 186 11.48 27.22 1.69
CA GLY A 186 12.91 27.35 1.95
C GLY A 186 13.81 27.11 0.74
N VAL A 187 13.27 27.09 -0.49
CA VAL A 187 14.07 27.03 -1.73
C VAL A 187 13.61 28.05 -2.77
N GLY A 188 14.56 28.63 -3.50
CA GLY A 188 14.28 29.44 -4.67
C GLY A 188 15.54 29.84 -5.42
N ASP A 189 15.34 30.28 -6.65
CA ASP A 189 16.41 30.67 -7.56
C ASP A 189 16.21 32.12 -8.03
N PHE A 190 17.32 32.79 -8.33
CA PHE A 190 17.32 34.10 -8.94
C PHE A 190 18.48 34.27 -9.91
N GLU A 191 18.30 35.18 -10.86
CA GLU A 191 19.24 35.43 -11.96
C GLU A 191 19.57 34.14 -12.75
N SER A 192 18.57 33.25 -12.86
CA SER A 192 18.71 31.95 -13.52
C SER A 192 19.02 32.11 -15.01
N VAL A 193 19.99 31.34 -15.46
CA VAL A 193 20.50 31.31 -16.82
C VAL A 193 20.70 29.87 -17.24
N TYR A 194 20.11 29.52 -18.38
CA TYR A 194 20.21 28.20 -18.99
C TYR A 194 21.04 28.30 -20.26
N THR A 195 22.12 27.51 -20.32
CA THR A 195 23.02 27.43 -21.48
C THR A 195 22.98 26.02 -22.06
N PRO A 196 23.11 25.85 -23.39
CA PRO A 196 22.91 24.56 -24.03
C PRO A 196 23.83 23.48 -23.46
N PHE A 197 23.23 22.33 -23.20
CA PHE A 197 23.92 21.09 -22.89
C PHE A 197 23.77 20.15 -24.10
N SER A 198 24.89 19.85 -24.77
CA SER A 198 24.87 19.27 -26.12
C SER A 198 24.79 17.74 -26.18
N GLU A 199 24.72 17.05 -25.03
CA GLU A 199 24.56 15.60 -25.02
C GLU A 199 23.19 15.22 -25.61
N GLN A 200 23.13 14.08 -26.29
CA GLN A 200 21.93 13.59 -26.96
C GLN A 200 21.63 12.19 -26.47
N MET A 201 20.35 11.94 -26.14
CA MET A 201 19.90 10.60 -25.83
C MET A 201 19.96 9.73 -27.08
N VAL A 202 20.22 8.45 -26.88
CA VAL A 202 20.03 7.47 -27.95
C VAL A 202 18.55 7.36 -28.27
N THR A 203 18.23 7.48 -29.55
CA THR A 203 16.90 7.18 -30.08
C THR A 203 17.04 6.03 -31.08
N PRO A 204 16.32 4.91 -30.87
CA PRO A 204 16.28 3.87 -31.88
C PRO A 204 15.55 4.36 -33.14
N PRO A 205 15.73 3.69 -34.30
CA PRO A 205 14.95 3.94 -35.51
C PRO A 205 13.44 3.95 -35.23
N GLU A 206 12.72 4.86 -35.86
CA GLU A 206 11.27 4.96 -35.71
C GLU A 206 10.58 3.64 -36.13
N GLY A 207 9.71 3.13 -35.26
CA GLY A 207 8.98 1.88 -35.51
C GLY A 207 9.84 0.62 -35.42
N ILE A 208 11.03 0.66 -34.80
CA ILE A 208 11.78 -0.56 -34.51
C ILE A 208 10.96 -1.47 -33.58
N ASP A 209 10.89 -2.76 -33.92
CA ASP A 209 10.36 -3.77 -33.02
C ASP A 209 11.39 -4.06 -31.93
N PHE A 210 10.90 -4.25 -30.71
CA PHE A 210 11.72 -4.65 -29.57
C PHE A 210 11.06 -5.80 -28.82
N ASP A 211 11.90 -6.66 -28.28
CA ASP A 211 11.49 -7.73 -27.39
C ASP A 211 11.86 -7.36 -25.95
N ALA A 212 11.03 -7.77 -24.99
CA ALA A 212 11.34 -7.62 -23.58
C ALA A 212 12.21 -8.79 -23.10
N TYR A 213 13.17 -8.50 -22.22
CA TYR A 213 14.09 -9.44 -21.60
C TYR A 213 14.16 -9.14 -20.11
N THR A 214 14.64 -10.08 -19.32
CA THR A 214 15.01 -9.83 -17.93
C THR A 214 16.51 -9.58 -17.83
N LEU A 215 16.85 -8.41 -17.30
CA LEU A 215 18.19 -8.09 -16.82
C LEU A 215 18.34 -8.59 -15.38
N SER A 216 19.38 -9.35 -15.09
CA SER A 216 19.74 -9.78 -13.73
C SER A 216 21.21 -9.48 -13.46
N THR A 217 21.52 -8.91 -12.30
CA THR A 217 22.87 -8.47 -11.94
C THR A 217 23.09 -8.45 -10.43
N SER A 218 24.34 -8.38 -9.99
CA SER A 218 24.66 -7.95 -8.63
C SER A 218 24.87 -6.43 -8.59
N LEU A 219 24.26 -5.73 -7.65
CA LEU A 219 24.52 -4.32 -7.33
C LEU A 219 25.11 -4.19 -5.92
N PHE A 220 25.88 -3.14 -5.65
CA PHE A 220 26.46 -2.91 -4.33
C PHE A 220 25.62 -1.89 -3.54
N GLY A 221 24.91 -2.37 -2.51
CA GLY A 221 24.01 -1.57 -1.66
C GLY A 221 24.73 -0.81 -0.53
N GLY A 222 26.06 -0.66 -0.60
CA GLY A 222 26.89 0.07 0.36
C GLY A 222 27.56 -0.79 1.43
N VAL A 223 26.97 -1.93 1.82
CA VAL A 223 27.57 -2.87 2.78
C VAL A 223 27.81 -4.24 2.14
N ASP A 224 26.83 -4.76 1.39
CA ASP A 224 26.88 -6.07 0.73
C ASP A 224 26.46 -5.98 -0.75
N TRP A 225 26.72 -7.06 -1.48
CA TRP A 225 26.23 -7.26 -2.84
C TRP A 225 24.82 -7.83 -2.80
N GLU A 226 23.92 -7.19 -3.54
CA GLU A 226 22.51 -7.57 -3.64
C GLU A 226 22.20 -8.02 -5.06
N SER A 227 21.33 -9.02 -5.19
CA SER A 227 20.83 -9.45 -6.50
C SER A 227 19.71 -8.51 -6.93
N PHE A 228 19.89 -7.88 -8.09
CA PHE A 228 18.93 -6.98 -8.72
C PHE A 228 18.45 -7.58 -10.04
N SER A 229 17.16 -7.40 -10.32
CA SER A 229 16.56 -7.83 -11.58
C SER A 229 15.53 -6.80 -12.04
N THR A 230 15.50 -6.52 -13.33
CA THR A 230 14.49 -5.64 -13.95
C THR A 230 14.13 -6.14 -15.35
N THR A 231 13.05 -5.62 -15.92
CA THR A 231 12.71 -5.82 -17.33
C THR A 231 13.45 -4.78 -18.18
N VAL A 232 14.01 -5.22 -19.30
CA VAL A 232 14.69 -4.38 -20.29
C VAL A 232 14.13 -4.66 -21.67
N SER A 233 14.17 -3.68 -22.56
CA SER A 233 13.80 -3.86 -23.97
C SER A 233 15.06 -3.96 -24.82
N LEU A 234 15.14 -4.96 -25.69
CA LEU A 234 16.23 -5.11 -26.66
C LEU A 234 15.66 -5.00 -28.07
N ALA A 235 16.27 -4.15 -28.89
CA ALA A 235 15.95 -4.00 -30.31
C ALA A 235 17.21 -4.18 -31.15
N THR A 236 17.07 -4.64 -32.39
CA THR A 236 18.20 -4.83 -33.32
C THR A 236 17.88 -4.26 -34.68
N ASP A 237 18.79 -3.46 -35.24
CA ASP A 237 18.75 -2.95 -36.62
C ASP A 237 20.07 -3.26 -37.33
N GLY A 238 20.09 -4.30 -38.14
CA GLY A 238 21.33 -4.84 -38.71
C GLY A 238 22.30 -5.30 -37.61
N ASP A 239 23.49 -4.69 -37.58
CA ASP A 239 24.50 -4.95 -36.54
C ASP A 239 24.35 -4.02 -35.31
N ASP A 240 23.47 -3.02 -35.37
CA ASP A 240 23.22 -2.14 -34.24
C ASP A 240 22.22 -2.78 -33.26
N VAL A 241 22.50 -2.65 -31.97
CA VAL A 241 21.68 -3.19 -30.88
C VAL A 241 21.31 -2.06 -29.94
N TYR A 242 20.04 -1.97 -29.56
CA TYR A 242 19.52 -0.95 -28.66
C TYR A 242 19.01 -1.63 -27.38
N LEU A 243 19.37 -1.09 -26.23
CA LEU A 243 18.96 -1.59 -24.92
C LEU A 243 18.29 -0.47 -24.12
N GLN A 244 17.04 -0.68 -23.69
CA GLN A 244 16.27 0.25 -22.87
C GLN A 244 16.17 -0.25 -21.43
N GLY A 245 16.19 0.67 -20.46
CA GLY A 245 15.83 0.35 -19.08
C GLY A 245 16.92 -0.38 -18.30
N ILE A 246 18.19 -0.24 -18.72
CA ILE A 246 19.35 -0.81 -18.01
C ILE A 246 19.43 -0.33 -16.54
N THR A 247 18.73 0.74 -16.18
CA THR A 247 18.62 1.26 -14.82
C THR A 247 17.21 1.78 -14.52
N THR A 248 16.80 1.68 -13.25
CA THR A 248 15.51 2.20 -12.76
C THR A 248 15.50 3.72 -12.62
N TYR A 249 16.66 4.39 -12.59
CA TYR A 249 16.73 5.85 -12.56
C TYR A 249 16.35 6.49 -13.90
N ALA A 250 16.46 5.74 -15.00
CA ALA A 250 16.17 6.20 -16.36
C ALA A 250 15.53 5.07 -17.19
N PRO A 251 14.33 4.59 -16.81
CA PRO A 251 13.74 3.36 -17.35
C PRO A 251 13.40 3.47 -18.84
N LYS A 252 13.15 4.69 -19.34
CA LYS A 252 12.82 4.95 -20.75
C LYS A 252 14.07 5.24 -21.62
N ALA A 253 15.24 5.38 -21.01
CA ALA A 253 16.47 5.71 -21.74
C ALA A 253 17.00 4.50 -22.50
N TRP A 254 17.48 4.76 -23.72
CA TRP A 254 18.16 3.78 -24.55
C TRP A 254 19.67 3.98 -24.50
N ILE A 255 20.40 2.88 -24.68
CA ILE A 255 21.81 2.89 -25.08
C ILE A 255 21.95 2.08 -26.37
N LYS A 256 22.91 2.45 -27.21
CA LYS A 256 23.22 1.81 -28.48
C LYS A 256 24.54 1.05 -28.37
N GLY A 257 24.56 -0.16 -28.89
CA GLY A 257 25.76 -0.97 -29.07
C GLY A 257 25.84 -1.51 -30.49
N HIS A 258 26.91 -2.23 -30.76
CA HIS A 258 27.17 -2.84 -32.07
C HIS A 258 27.60 -4.29 -31.89
N ARG A 259 27.10 -5.17 -32.75
CA ARG A 259 27.41 -6.60 -32.76
C ARG A 259 28.77 -6.82 -33.41
N ASN A 260 29.63 -7.57 -32.74
CA ASN A 260 30.96 -7.94 -33.18
C ASN A 260 31.22 -9.43 -32.89
N GLY A 261 30.82 -10.28 -33.84
CA GLY A 261 30.80 -11.73 -33.66
C GLY A 261 29.80 -12.12 -32.57
N ASP A 262 30.26 -12.91 -31.60
CA ASP A 262 29.46 -13.36 -30.45
C ASP A 262 29.41 -12.31 -29.32
N ASN A 263 29.77 -11.06 -29.59
CA ASN A 263 29.72 -9.97 -28.62
C ASN A 263 28.85 -8.82 -29.10
N ILE A 264 28.28 -8.09 -28.16
CA ILE A 264 27.61 -6.80 -28.37
C ILE A 264 28.35 -5.78 -27.51
N VAL A 265 28.86 -4.73 -28.15
CA VAL A 265 29.69 -3.70 -27.51
C VAL A 265 28.92 -2.39 -27.47
N PHE A 266 28.61 -1.90 -26.28
CA PHE A 266 28.01 -0.59 -26.05
C PHE A 266 29.11 0.41 -25.68
N PRO A 267 29.33 1.47 -26.48
CA PRO A 267 30.28 2.53 -26.14
C PRO A 267 29.99 3.11 -24.75
N SER A 268 31.05 3.35 -23.98
CA SER A 268 30.94 3.97 -22.66
C SER A 268 30.57 5.46 -22.76
N GLY A 269 29.89 6.00 -21.74
CA GLY A 269 29.57 7.42 -21.63
C GLY A 269 28.31 7.84 -22.39
N GLN A 270 27.39 6.90 -22.66
CA GLN A 270 26.13 7.22 -23.34
C GLN A 270 25.16 7.92 -22.39
N PHE A 271 24.69 9.10 -22.81
CA PHE A 271 23.78 9.93 -22.05
C PHE A 271 22.37 9.34 -22.00
N MET A 272 21.82 9.24 -20.79
CA MET A 272 20.52 8.60 -20.50
C MET A 272 19.42 9.59 -20.12
N GLY A 273 19.72 10.89 -20.15
CA GLY A 273 18.79 11.94 -19.72
C GLY A 273 19.21 12.58 -18.39
N ILE A 274 18.32 13.41 -17.86
CA ILE A 274 18.51 14.13 -16.60
C ILE A 274 17.57 13.52 -15.57
N THR A 275 18.07 13.30 -14.37
CA THR A 275 17.27 12.83 -13.25
C THR A 275 17.69 13.59 -12.01
N ASN A 276 16.73 14.17 -11.30
CA ASN A 276 16.97 14.98 -10.10
C ASN A 276 18.03 16.08 -10.34
N GLY A 277 17.92 16.76 -11.48
CA GLY A 277 18.83 17.84 -11.87
C GLY A 277 20.25 17.41 -12.25
N ALA A 278 20.52 16.10 -12.40
CA ALA A 278 21.84 15.59 -12.79
C ALA A 278 21.76 14.80 -14.11
N ALA A 279 22.71 15.05 -15.01
CA ALA A 279 22.91 14.25 -16.21
C ALA A 279 23.33 12.82 -15.84
N LEU A 280 22.67 11.80 -16.40
CA LEU A 280 23.00 10.40 -16.19
C LEU A 280 23.70 9.78 -17.41
N TYR A 281 24.67 8.92 -17.15
CA TYR A 281 25.42 8.19 -18.18
C TYR A 281 25.55 6.71 -17.84
N ALA A 282 25.51 5.87 -18.87
CA ALA A 282 25.92 4.46 -18.80
C ALA A 282 27.42 4.36 -19.15
N VAL A 283 28.21 3.82 -18.23
CA VAL A 283 29.67 3.74 -18.34
C VAL A 283 30.14 2.32 -18.06
N GLY A 284 31.07 1.79 -18.86
CA GLY A 284 31.67 0.49 -18.60
C GLY A 284 33.02 0.61 -17.90
N GLY A 285 33.41 -0.45 -17.18
CA GLY A 285 34.73 -0.56 -16.59
C GLY A 285 35.23 -1.99 -16.49
N LYS A 286 36.54 -2.17 -16.62
CA LYS A 286 37.22 -3.47 -16.52
C LYS A 286 38.30 -3.44 -15.45
N PRO A 287 38.49 -4.54 -14.69
CA PRO A 287 39.62 -4.64 -13.78
C PRO A 287 40.93 -4.77 -14.57
N GLN A 288 41.87 -3.87 -14.34
CA GLN A 288 43.23 -3.90 -14.87
C GLN A 288 44.23 -3.60 -13.75
N ASN A 289 45.16 -4.52 -13.50
CA ASN A 289 46.22 -4.38 -12.47
C ASN A 289 45.72 -4.07 -11.04
N GLY A 290 44.49 -4.49 -10.70
CA GLY A 290 43.90 -4.25 -9.37
C GLY A 290 43.11 -2.95 -9.25
N GLU A 291 43.00 -2.17 -10.32
CA GLU A 291 42.14 -0.98 -10.42
C GLU A 291 41.06 -1.20 -11.48
N ILE A 292 39.97 -0.44 -11.44
CA ILE A 292 38.96 -0.42 -12.50
C ILE A 292 39.31 0.72 -13.46
N VAL A 293 39.29 0.44 -14.76
CA VAL A 293 39.58 1.41 -15.84
C VAL A 293 38.42 1.46 -16.81
N LEU A 294 38.13 2.66 -17.32
CA LEU A 294 37.00 2.92 -18.20
C LEU A 294 37.14 2.08 -19.48
N SER A 295 36.05 1.46 -19.89
CA SER A 295 35.98 0.64 -21.10
C SER A 295 34.56 0.57 -21.62
N ASP A 296 34.38 0.21 -22.89
CA ASP A 296 33.05 -0.12 -23.42
C ASP A 296 32.44 -1.31 -22.68
N ILE A 297 31.11 -1.31 -22.56
CA ILE A 297 30.34 -2.38 -21.94
C ILE A 297 30.20 -3.51 -22.97
N THR A 298 30.73 -4.69 -22.65
CA THR A 298 30.69 -5.84 -23.56
C THR A 298 29.78 -6.93 -23.02
N PHE A 299 28.77 -7.32 -23.79
CA PHE A 299 27.96 -8.51 -23.55
C PHE A 299 28.35 -9.62 -24.53
N HIS A 300 28.57 -10.83 -24.02
CA HIS A 300 28.73 -12.04 -24.81
C HIS A 300 27.36 -12.71 -25.05
N ASP A 301 27.01 -12.95 -26.31
CA ASP A 301 25.82 -13.69 -26.74
C ASP A 301 26.17 -15.19 -26.79
N ASP A 302 25.49 -16.00 -25.99
CA ASP A 302 25.72 -17.44 -25.89
C ASP A 302 25.10 -18.24 -27.05
N GLY A 303 24.36 -17.57 -27.95
CA GLY A 303 23.64 -18.19 -29.07
C GLY A 303 22.34 -18.89 -28.69
N ASN A 304 21.95 -18.89 -27.41
CA ASN A 304 20.72 -19.47 -26.87
C ASN A 304 19.75 -18.41 -26.33
N GLY A 305 19.99 -17.13 -26.62
CA GLY A 305 19.14 -16.03 -26.19
C GLY A 305 19.48 -15.47 -24.80
N THR A 306 20.72 -15.70 -24.33
CA THR A 306 21.26 -15.04 -23.14
C THR A 306 22.48 -14.20 -23.50
N LEU A 307 22.45 -12.93 -23.12
CA LEU A 307 23.59 -12.03 -23.14
C LEU A 307 24.21 -11.98 -21.74
N SER A 308 25.52 -12.04 -21.63
CA SER A 308 26.23 -12.01 -20.34
C SER A 308 27.42 -11.04 -20.36
N SER A 309 27.58 -10.26 -19.31
CA SER A 309 28.70 -9.33 -19.14
C SER A 309 29.39 -9.58 -17.82
N THR A 310 30.72 -9.65 -17.86
CA THR A 310 31.59 -9.64 -16.68
C THR A 310 32.13 -8.24 -16.39
N ASP A 311 31.79 -7.26 -17.21
CA ASP A 311 32.25 -5.88 -17.06
C ASP A 311 31.50 -5.22 -15.90
N TYR A 312 32.14 -4.24 -15.27
CA TYR A 312 31.44 -3.31 -14.40
C TYR A 312 30.60 -2.37 -15.26
N ILE A 313 29.33 -2.20 -14.92
CA ILE A 313 28.45 -1.23 -15.57
C ILE A 313 28.05 -0.20 -14.53
N PHE A 314 28.44 1.05 -14.75
CA PHE A 314 28.20 2.19 -13.87
C PHE A 314 27.07 3.05 -14.42
N ILE A 315 26.16 3.42 -13.54
CA ILE A 315 25.22 4.52 -13.74
C ILE A 315 25.77 5.71 -12.97
N THR A 316 26.15 6.77 -13.70
CA THR A 316 26.97 7.86 -13.14
C THR A 316 26.49 9.22 -13.58
N THR A 317 26.86 10.24 -12.81
CA THR A 317 26.72 11.65 -13.17
C THR A 317 27.94 12.20 -13.92
N GLU A 318 29.04 11.44 -13.99
CA GLU A 318 30.31 11.85 -14.57
C GLU A 318 30.75 10.86 -15.65
N LYS A 319 30.61 11.24 -16.92
CA LYS A 319 30.87 10.31 -18.05
C LYS A 319 32.32 9.80 -18.14
N ASP A 320 33.27 10.56 -17.62
CA ASP A 320 34.71 10.30 -17.72
C ASP A 320 35.36 9.96 -16.36
N GLN A 321 34.57 9.75 -15.30
CA GLN A 321 35.08 9.45 -13.96
C GLN A 321 34.28 8.34 -13.28
N PHE A 322 34.93 7.59 -12.39
CA PHE A 322 34.26 6.61 -11.52
C PHE A 322 33.62 7.29 -10.31
N VAL A 323 32.68 8.19 -10.58
CA VAL A 323 31.59 8.52 -9.64
C VAL A 323 30.45 7.59 -10.00
N TYR A 324 29.66 7.08 -9.04
CA TYR A 324 28.52 6.23 -9.38
C TYR A 324 27.37 6.44 -8.43
N ILE A 325 26.16 6.35 -8.98
CA ILE A 325 24.91 6.21 -8.23
C ILE A 325 24.73 4.74 -7.90
N VAL A 326 24.88 3.89 -8.91
CA VAL A 326 24.86 2.43 -8.78
C VAL A 326 25.87 1.83 -9.76
N TYR A 327 26.43 0.68 -9.40
CA TYR A 327 27.20 -0.12 -10.33
C TYR A 327 26.79 -1.59 -10.26
N TYR A 328 26.84 -2.22 -11.42
CA TYR A 328 26.40 -3.58 -11.69
C TYR A 328 27.62 -4.44 -12.02
N LEU A 329 27.57 -5.70 -11.59
CA LEU A 329 28.56 -6.72 -11.92
C LEU A 329 27.87 -8.06 -12.20
N GLY A 330 28.40 -8.81 -13.17
CA GLY A 330 27.85 -10.12 -13.53
C GLY A 330 26.47 -10.02 -14.18
N THR A 331 26.26 -8.99 -15.01
CA THR A 331 24.97 -8.69 -15.61
C THR A 331 24.63 -9.70 -16.70
N THR A 332 23.40 -10.20 -16.68
CA THR A 332 22.84 -11.08 -17.72
C THR A 332 21.53 -10.49 -18.24
N ILE A 333 21.24 -10.68 -19.53
CA ILE A 333 19.98 -10.31 -20.18
C ILE A 333 19.46 -11.56 -20.87
N SER A 334 18.27 -12.03 -20.50
CA SER A 334 17.73 -13.31 -20.99
C SER A 334 16.24 -13.22 -21.31
N ASN A 335 15.77 -14.02 -22.27
CA ASN A 335 14.37 -14.03 -22.74
C ASN A 335 13.38 -14.68 -21.74
N THR A 336 13.80 -14.91 -20.49
CA THR A 336 12.90 -15.34 -19.42
C THR A 336 12.22 -14.12 -18.81
N ILE A 337 11.23 -13.56 -19.50
CA ILE A 337 10.34 -12.56 -18.89
C ILE A 337 9.48 -13.28 -17.85
N ASP A 338 9.63 -12.90 -16.60
CA ASP A 338 8.72 -13.30 -15.54
C ASP A 338 7.34 -12.69 -15.79
N ARG A 339 6.31 -13.52 -15.93
CA ARG A 339 4.92 -13.09 -16.16
C ARG A 339 4.00 -13.75 -15.15
N PRO A 340 2.93 -13.05 -14.70
CA PRO A 340 1.92 -13.68 -13.86
C PRO A 340 1.33 -14.89 -14.59
N ILE A 341 1.12 -15.97 -13.85
CA ILE A 341 0.40 -17.12 -14.40
C ILE A 341 -1.04 -16.71 -14.71
N VAL A 342 -1.52 -17.08 -15.89
CA VAL A 342 -2.93 -16.92 -16.27
C VAL A 342 -3.58 -18.30 -16.26
N ALA A 343 -4.65 -18.45 -15.49
CA ALA A 343 -5.45 -19.66 -15.48
C ALA A 343 -6.20 -19.84 -16.83
N PRO A 344 -6.41 -21.08 -17.30
CA PRO A 344 -7.17 -21.34 -18.53
C PRO A 344 -8.58 -20.74 -18.48
N GLU A 345 -9.05 -20.25 -19.62
CA GLU A 345 -10.42 -19.75 -19.75
C GLU A 345 -11.43 -20.87 -19.44
N GLY A 346 -12.44 -20.55 -18.62
CA GLY A 346 -13.46 -21.52 -18.20
C GLY A 346 -12.98 -22.56 -17.18
N LEU A 347 -11.82 -22.37 -16.54
CA LEU A 347 -11.36 -23.21 -15.44
C LEU A 347 -12.44 -23.27 -14.34
N GLU A 348 -12.90 -24.48 -13.99
CA GLU A 348 -13.78 -24.68 -12.84
C GLU A 348 -12.97 -24.44 -11.56
N ILE A 349 -13.39 -23.43 -10.79
CA ILE A 349 -12.73 -23.00 -9.55
C ILE A 349 -13.58 -23.42 -8.36
N ALA A 350 -12.94 -23.94 -7.31
CA ALA A 350 -13.55 -24.25 -6.03
C ALA A 350 -12.77 -23.60 -4.88
N ASP A 351 -13.46 -23.38 -3.76
CA ASP A 351 -12.84 -22.89 -2.53
C ASP A 351 -12.06 -24.02 -1.86
N TYR A 352 -10.87 -23.67 -1.37
CA TYR A 352 -9.95 -24.55 -0.66
C TYR A 352 -9.50 -23.86 0.64
N THR A 353 -9.13 -24.66 1.63
CA THR A 353 -8.36 -24.18 2.77
C THR A 353 -6.90 -24.52 2.55
N LEU A 354 -6.02 -23.57 2.86
CA LEU A 354 -4.58 -23.76 3.02
C LEU A 354 -4.27 -23.65 4.51
N ALA A 355 -4.03 -24.79 5.16
CA ALA A 355 -3.46 -24.86 6.50
C ALA A 355 -1.94 -24.97 6.39
N TYR A 356 -1.21 -24.25 7.24
CA TYR A 356 0.24 -24.18 7.19
C TYR A 356 0.80 -23.78 8.55
N ARG A 357 2.11 -23.81 8.69
CA ARG A 357 2.82 -23.20 9.80
C ARG A 357 3.70 -22.07 9.29
N TYR A 358 3.99 -21.09 10.11
CA TYR A 358 4.84 -19.95 9.76
C TYR A 358 5.66 -19.50 10.97
N HIS A 359 6.75 -18.78 10.71
CA HIS A 359 7.54 -18.16 11.76
C HIS A 359 6.91 -16.82 12.15
N ASP A 360 6.38 -16.73 13.37
CA ASP A 360 5.85 -15.49 13.91
C ASP A 360 7.00 -14.56 14.31
N GLN A 361 7.09 -13.42 13.63
CA GLN A 361 8.13 -12.41 13.83
C GLN A 361 8.10 -11.78 15.23
N GLN A 362 6.92 -11.65 15.85
CA GLN A 362 6.77 -11.02 17.16
C GLN A 362 7.23 -11.95 18.29
N THR A 363 6.87 -13.23 18.18
CA THR A 363 7.15 -14.22 19.23
C THR A 363 8.41 -15.05 18.97
N GLY A 364 8.93 -15.04 17.75
CA GLY A 364 10.07 -15.85 17.31
C GLY A 364 9.78 -17.35 17.33
N ARG A 365 8.51 -17.76 17.23
CA ARG A 365 8.07 -19.15 17.32
C ARG A 365 7.29 -19.56 16.09
N MET A 366 7.27 -20.87 15.85
CA MET A 366 6.35 -21.44 14.86
C MET A 366 4.91 -21.32 15.36
N ALA A 367 4.07 -20.69 14.54
CA ALA A 367 2.63 -20.59 14.71
C ALA A 367 1.91 -21.34 13.59
N ASP A 368 0.66 -21.71 13.84
CA ASP A 368 -0.20 -22.33 12.84
C ASP A 368 -1.04 -21.24 12.15
N GLY A 369 -1.10 -21.30 10.83
CA GLY A 369 -1.86 -20.40 9.99
C GLY A 369 -2.90 -21.16 9.18
N THR A 370 -4.00 -20.49 8.84
CA THR A 370 -4.96 -21.02 7.87
C THR A 370 -5.53 -19.87 7.04
N ARG A 371 -5.68 -20.07 5.74
CA ARG A 371 -6.37 -19.12 4.85
C ARG A 371 -7.24 -19.85 3.84
N PHE A 372 -8.24 -19.14 3.34
CA PHE A 372 -8.97 -19.58 2.16
C PHE A 372 -8.17 -19.26 0.90
N VAL A 373 -8.14 -20.21 -0.03
CA VAL A 373 -7.55 -20.05 -1.37
C VAL A 373 -8.55 -20.59 -2.38
N LYS A 374 -8.37 -20.24 -3.65
CA LYS A 374 -9.15 -20.82 -4.74
C LYS A 374 -8.28 -21.79 -5.52
N ALA A 375 -8.81 -22.94 -5.91
CA ALA A 375 -8.09 -23.89 -6.74
C ALA A 375 -8.94 -24.44 -7.89
N GLY A 376 -8.30 -24.66 -9.03
CA GLY A 376 -8.91 -25.27 -10.21
C GLY A 376 -7.97 -26.29 -10.85
N PHE A 377 -8.54 -27.28 -11.52
CA PHE A 377 -7.81 -28.41 -12.09
C PHE A 377 -8.09 -28.52 -13.58
N ALA A 378 -7.03 -28.57 -14.39
CA ALA A 378 -7.11 -28.71 -15.84
C ALA A 378 -6.17 -29.82 -16.32
N GLY A 379 -6.72 -31.01 -16.60
CA GLY A 379 -5.91 -32.16 -16.99
C GLY A 379 -4.93 -32.59 -15.90
N ASN A 380 -3.63 -32.46 -16.18
CA ASN A 380 -2.55 -32.71 -15.23
C ASN A 380 -2.00 -31.44 -14.56
N GLU A 381 -2.72 -30.32 -14.62
CA GLU A 381 -2.32 -29.06 -14.01
C GLU A 381 -3.28 -28.68 -12.88
N VAL A 382 -2.73 -28.07 -11.83
CA VAL A 382 -3.49 -27.44 -10.74
C VAL A 382 -3.11 -25.96 -10.68
N TYR A 383 -4.10 -25.10 -10.52
CA TYR A 383 -3.94 -23.67 -10.38
C TYR A 383 -4.45 -23.26 -9.01
N VAL A 384 -3.69 -22.44 -8.28
CA VAL A 384 -4.06 -21.93 -6.96
C VAL A 384 -3.97 -20.41 -6.98
N ARG A 385 -4.99 -19.72 -6.48
CA ARG A 385 -5.06 -18.25 -6.39
C ARG A 385 -5.23 -17.79 -4.96
N GLY A 386 -4.64 -16.65 -4.67
CA GLY A 386 -4.77 -15.96 -3.40
C GLY A 386 -3.91 -16.62 -2.33
N LEU A 387 -2.66 -16.96 -2.62
CA LEU A 387 -1.74 -17.41 -1.56
C LEU A 387 -1.43 -16.26 -0.58
N TRP A 388 -1.44 -15.01 -1.04
CA TRP A 388 -1.06 -13.83 -0.25
C TRP A 388 -2.15 -12.75 -0.27
N SER A 389 -2.26 -11.96 0.80
CA SER A 389 -3.31 -10.92 0.94
C SER A 389 -3.10 -9.76 -0.01
N GLU A 390 -1.85 -9.34 -0.23
CA GLU A 390 -1.52 -8.17 -1.06
C GLU A 390 -1.67 -8.45 -2.56
N LEU A 391 -1.58 -9.72 -2.95
CA LEU A 391 -1.78 -10.18 -4.33
C LEU A 391 -2.86 -11.28 -4.37
N PRO A 392 -4.12 -10.95 -4.01
CA PRO A 392 -5.18 -11.95 -3.84
C PRO A 392 -5.57 -12.58 -5.17
N GLU A 393 -5.32 -11.88 -6.28
CA GLU A 393 -5.66 -12.33 -7.64
C GLU A 393 -4.54 -13.11 -8.34
N ALA A 394 -3.34 -13.21 -7.74
CA ALA A 394 -2.21 -13.89 -8.35
C ALA A 394 -2.39 -15.41 -8.37
N TRP A 395 -2.18 -16.01 -9.54
CA TRP A 395 -2.19 -17.47 -9.73
C TRP A 395 -0.80 -18.07 -9.61
N VAL A 396 -0.75 -19.30 -9.11
CA VAL A 396 0.40 -20.20 -9.25
C VAL A 396 -0.04 -21.51 -9.88
N LYS A 397 0.86 -22.15 -10.62
CA LYS A 397 0.60 -23.41 -11.33
C LYS A 397 1.47 -24.55 -10.82
N GLY A 398 0.84 -25.68 -10.56
CA GLY A 398 1.50 -26.96 -10.28
C GLY A 398 1.18 -28.00 -11.35
N THR A 399 2.02 -29.04 -11.44
CA THR A 399 1.80 -30.22 -12.28
C THR A 399 1.48 -31.43 -11.40
N ILE A 400 0.49 -32.20 -11.79
CA ILE A 400 0.06 -33.44 -11.16
C ILE A 400 0.67 -34.63 -11.89
N ASP A 401 1.34 -35.51 -11.15
CA ASP A 401 1.79 -36.82 -11.62
C ASP A 401 1.39 -37.90 -10.61
N GLY A 402 0.36 -38.67 -10.94
CA GLY A 402 -0.20 -39.71 -10.08
C GLY A 402 -0.64 -39.16 -8.72
N SER A 403 0.12 -39.49 -7.67
CA SER A 403 -0.15 -39.10 -6.27
C SER A 403 0.74 -37.94 -5.82
N THR A 404 1.16 -37.07 -6.73
CA THR A 404 2.08 -35.96 -6.43
C THR A 404 1.67 -34.71 -7.19
N VAL A 405 1.76 -33.56 -6.51
CA VAL A 405 1.67 -32.22 -7.11
C VAL A 405 3.05 -31.56 -6.98
N THR A 406 3.55 -30.96 -8.05
CA THR A 406 4.82 -30.23 -8.07
C THR A 406 4.60 -28.80 -8.54
N PHE A 407 4.97 -27.83 -7.71
CA PHE A 407 5.08 -26.42 -8.12
C PHE A 407 6.54 -26.13 -8.43
N ALA A 408 6.84 -25.79 -9.69
CA ALA A 408 8.16 -25.26 -10.06
C ALA A 408 8.32 -23.85 -9.48
N THR A 409 9.53 -23.47 -9.08
CA THR A 409 9.84 -22.17 -8.47
C THR A 409 11.13 -21.61 -9.06
N PRO A 410 11.24 -20.28 -9.19
CA PRO A 410 10.26 -19.26 -8.80
C PRO A 410 9.06 -19.15 -9.78
N GLN A 411 7.91 -18.64 -9.31
CA GLN A 411 6.81 -18.17 -10.17
C GLN A 411 6.45 -16.74 -9.80
N TYR A 412 6.42 -15.83 -10.77
CA TYR A 412 6.09 -14.43 -10.54
C TYR A 412 4.61 -14.24 -10.28
N LEU A 413 4.30 -13.45 -9.25
CA LEU A 413 2.94 -13.19 -8.76
C LEU A 413 2.43 -11.82 -9.19
N GLY A 414 3.34 -10.86 -9.39
CA GLY A 414 3.01 -9.47 -9.66
C GLY A 414 3.88 -8.53 -8.84
N GLU A 415 3.50 -7.26 -8.85
CA GLU A 415 4.18 -6.17 -8.19
C GLU A 415 3.24 -5.49 -7.19
N VAL A 416 3.79 -5.02 -6.07
CA VAL A 416 3.06 -4.20 -5.10
C VAL A 416 3.82 -2.89 -4.94
N ASP A 417 3.09 -1.77 -5.06
CA ASP A 417 3.57 -0.43 -4.74
C ASP A 417 3.41 -0.19 -3.23
N ASN A 418 4.48 0.21 -2.56
CA ASN A 418 4.47 0.47 -1.12
C ASN A 418 4.25 1.95 -0.77
N GLY A 419 3.96 2.82 -1.74
CA GLY A 419 3.70 4.25 -1.52
C GLY A 419 4.96 5.11 -1.36
N TYR A 420 6.16 4.55 -1.53
CA TYR A 420 7.44 5.27 -1.49
C TYR A 420 8.17 5.29 -2.86
N ASP A 421 7.43 5.23 -3.96
CA ASP A 421 7.96 5.16 -5.34
C ASP A 421 8.85 3.92 -5.63
N ILE A 422 8.77 2.87 -4.80
CA ILE A 422 9.49 1.61 -4.99
C ILE A 422 8.48 0.48 -5.20
N VAL A 423 8.49 -0.07 -6.41
CA VAL A 423 7.66 -1.20 -6.81
C VAL A 423 8.45 -2.50 -6.61
N TYR A 424 7.96 -3.40 -5.75
CA TYR A 424 8.62 -4.68 -5.49
C TYR A 424 7.98 -5.83 -6.27
N PRO A 425 8.76 -6.63 -7.00
CA PRO A 425 8.26 -7.86 -7.63
C PRO A 425 8.16 -8.99 -6.60
N PHE A 426 7.08 -9.76 -6.64
CA PHE A 426 6.85 -10.88 -5.74
C PHE A 426 6.80 -12.22 -6.47
N TYR A 427 7.34 -13.24 -5.82
CA TYR A 427 7.47 -14.58 -6.38
C TYR A 427 7.01 -15.65 -5.37
N LEU A 428 6.33 -16.68 -5.87
CA LEU A 428 6.29 -17.97 -5.19
C LEU A 428 7.68 -18.60 -5.27
N ILE A 429 8.26 -18.93 -4.12
CA ILE A 429 9.53 -19.63 -3.99
C ILE A 429 9.36 -20.95 -3.24
N ALA A 430 10.30 -21.87 -3.45
CA ALA A 430 10.53 -23.01 -2.59
C ALA A 430 11.90 -22.82 -1.95
N PHE A 431 12.06 -23.18 -0.69
CA PHE A 431 13.31 -22.95 0.03
C PHE A 431 13.60 -24.04 1.05
N ASN A 432 14.88 -24.28 1.30
CA ASN A 432 15.31 -25.25 2.25
C ASN A 432 15.11 -24.71 3.68
N THR A 433 14.37 -25.43 4.53
CA THR A 433 14.03 -25.00 5.88
C THR A 433 15.21 -24.99 6.86
N GLY A 434 16.34 -25.60 6.49
CA GLY A 434 17.55 -25.67 7.33
C GLY A 434 18.52 -24.50 7.12
N ASP A 435 18.70 -24.06 5.87
CA ASP A 435 19.68 -23.02 5.50
C ASP A 435 19.12 -21.89 4.62
N GLY A 436 17.83 -21.95 4.27
CA GLY A 436 17.16 -20.95 3.43
C GLY A 436 17.51 -21.04 1.94
N HIS A 437 18.29 -22.03 1.48
CA HIS A 437 18.65 -22.13 0.07
C HIS A 437 17.42 -22.31 -0.81
N LEU A 438 17.29 -21.53 -1.90
CA LEU A 438 16.13 -21.64 -2.79
C LEU A 438 16.17 -22.96 -3.59
N ASP A 439 15.06 -23.68 -3.55
CA ASP A 439 14.84 -24.88 -4.34
C ASP A 439 14.11 -24.53 -5.65
N SER A 440 14.39 -25.29 -6.71
CA SER A 440 13.74 -25.13 -8.03
C SER A 440 12.28 -25.62 -8.08
N LYS A 441 11.81 -26.28 -7.01
CA LYS A 441 10.44 -26.77 -6.90
C LYS A 441 10.09 -27.19 -5.47
N ILE A 442 8.80 -27.19 -5.16
CA ILE A 442 8.23 -27.93 -4.03
C ILE A 442 7.36 -29.09 -4.55
N THR A 443 7.42 -30.22 -3.85
CA THR A 443 6.67 -31.44 -4.19
C THR A 443 5.80 -31.88 -3.03
N LEU A 444 4.50 -32.01 -3.28
CA LEU A 444 3.47 -32.34 -2.31
C LEU A 444 2.85 -33.70 -2.64
N SER A 445 2.45 -34.47 -1.63
CA SER A 445 1.55 -35.61 -1.81
C SER A 445 0.22 -35.11 -2.36
N TYR A 446 -0.40 -35.88 -3.25
CA TYR A 446 -1.74 -35.60 -3.78
C TYR A 446 -2.61 -36.85 -3.71
N ASP A 447 -3.81 -36.70 -3.16
CA ASP A 447 -4.86 -37.71 -3.21
C ASP A 447 -5.87 -37.33 -4.31
N PRO A 448 -5.93 -38.08 -5.42
CA PRO A 448 -6.83 -37.78 -6.52
C PRO A 448 -8.32 -37.99 -6.19
N GLN A 449 -8.66 -38.76 -5.15
CA GLN A 449 -10.05 -38.99 -4.75
C GLN A 449 -10.62 -37.81 -3.98
N THR A 450 -9.86 -37.30 -3.01
CA THR A 450 -10.25 -36.16 -2.17
C THR A 450 -9.80 -34.82 -2.74
N ARG A 451 -8.92 -34.83 -3.75
CA ARG A 451 -8.22 -33.66 -4.31
C ARG A 451 -7.40 -32.87 -3.28
N ILE A 452 -7.03 -33.50 -2.17
CA ILE A 452 -6.16 -32.92 -1.15
C ILE A 452 -4.71 -33.02 -1.63
N PHE A 453 -3.93 -31.94 -1.44
CA PHE A 453 -2.48 -32.00 -1.58
C PHE A 453 -1.78 -31.36 -0.40
N THR A 454 -0.80 -32.06 0.14
CA THR A 454 -0.13 -31.72 1.41
C THR A 454 1.32 -32.16 1.41
N THR A 455 2.12 -31.68 2.35
CA THR A 455 3.44 -32.27 2.61
C THR A 455 3.32 -33.77 2.91
N ARG A 456 4.29 -34.56 2.45
CA ARG A 456 4.27 -36.03 2.53
C ARG A 456 4.23 -36.49 3.99
N GLU A 457 3.12 -37.09 4.43
CA GLU A 457 3.04 -37.77 5.74
C GLU A 457 3.97 -39.00 5.80
N GLY A 458 4.66 -39.19 6.94
CA GLY A 458 5.39 -40.43 7.24
C GLY A 458 6.92 -40.36 7.14
N THR A 459 7.51 -39.23 6.75
CA THR A 459 8.91 -38.94 7.08
C THR A 459 8.95 -38.10 8.33
N ALA A 460 9.59 -38.57 9.40
CA ALA A 460 10.00 -37.69 10.47
C ALA A 460 10.84 -36.54 9.86
N HIS A 461 10.27 -35.33 9.76
CA HIS A 461 10.97 -34.09 9.40
C HIS A 461 11.65 -34.03 8.00
N SER A 462 11.10 -34.62 6.91
CA SER A 462 11.84 -34.66 5.62
C SER A 462 11.07 -34.29 4.34
N THR A 463 10.38 -33.15 4.33
CA THR A 463 10.74 -32.19 3.26
C THR A 463 11.53 -31.10 3.94
N SER A 464 12.84 -31.07 3.73
CA SER A 464 13.66 -29.92 4.11
C SER A 464 13.30 -28.69 3.27
N THR A 465 12.16 -28.66 2.59
CA THR A 465 11.75 -27.66 1.61
C THR A 465 10.34 -27.20 1.96
N ALA A 466 10.17 -25.89 2.15
CA ALA A 466 8.90 -25.22 2.34
C ALA A 466 8.60 -24.29 1.14
N MET A 467 7.38 -23.73 1.10
CA MET A 467 7.02 -22.71 0.11
C MET A 467 6.89 -21.35 0.77
N GLY A 468 7.08 -20.27 0.02
CA GLY A 468 6.96 -18.91 0.53
C GLY A 468 6.70 -17.89 -0.57
N ILE A 469 6.31 -16.69 -0.16
CA ILE A 469 6.25 -15.50 -1.01
C ILE A 469 7.47 -14.64 -0.73
N SER A 470 8.21 -14.26 -1.76
CA SER A 470 9.44 -13.48 -1.61
C SER A 470 9.51 -12.31 -2.58
N ILE A 471 10.14 -11.22 -2.12
CA ILE A 471 10.51 -10.06 -2.93
C ILE A 471 11.71 -10.33 -3.86
N ASN A 472 12.28 -11.53 -3.80
CA ASN A 472 13.44 -11.90 -4.60
C ASN A 472 13.35 -13.36 -5.07
N LYS A 473 13.73 -13.60 -6.33
CA LYS A 473 13.67 -14.92 -6.95
C LYS A 473 14.98 -15.72 -6.88
N THR A 474 16.07 -15.08 -6.43
CA THR A 474 17.44 -15.63 -6.37
C THR A 474 17.99 -15.75 -4.95
N SER A 475 17.43 -15.00 -4.00
CA SER A 475 17.81 -14.99 -2.59
C SER A 475 16.59 -15.16 -1.70
N PHE A 476 16.77 -15.79 -0.55
CA PHE A 476 15.69 -16.00 0.41
C PHE A 476 15.38 -14.70 1.17
N LEU A 477 14.34 -14.00 0.72
CA LEU A 477 13.76 -12.81 1.35
C LEU A 477 12.24 -12.99 1.43
N ALA A 478 11.79 -13.99 2.18
CA ALA A 478 10.37 -14.33 2.27
C ALA A 478 9.61 -13.32 3.14
N VAL A 479 8.50 -12.80 2.62
CA VAL A 479 7.52 -12.00 3.37
C VAL A 479 6.40 -12.85 3.96
N GLN A 480 6.21 -14.05 3.41
CA GLN A 480 5.29 -15.05 3.92
C GLN A 480 5.87 -16.44 3.73
N GLU A 481 5.78 -17.27 4.76
CA GLU A 481 6.27 -18.65 4.76
C GLU A 481 5.10 -19.60 4.98
N TYR A 482 5.11 -20.75 4.29
CA TYR A 482 4.15 -21.83 4.47
C TYR A 482 4.93 -23.13 4.65
N TYR A 483 5.23 -23.47 5.90
CA TYR A 483 5.73 -24.78 6.28
C TYR A 483 4.56 -25.75 6.35
N ASP A 484 4.81 -27.01 5.98
CA ASP A 484 3.81 -28.07 6.00
C ASP A 484 2.46 -27.69 5.34
N PRO A 485 2.46 -27.08 4.13
CA PRO A 485 1.23 -26.64 3.49
C PRO A 485 0.30 -27.83 3.23
N HIS A 486 -0.95 -27.69 3.62
CA HIS A 486 -2.03 -28.65 3.47
C HIS A 486 -3.23 -27.96 2.80
N PHE A 487 -3.45 -28.31 1.54
CA PHE A 487 -4.55 -27.81 0.72
C PHE A 487 -5.69 -28.82 0.68
N ALA A 488 -6.89 -28.42 1.11
CA ALA A 488 -8.07 -29.26 1.07
C ALA A 488 -9.29 -28.53 0.50
N PRO A 489 -10.17 -29.21 -0.27
CA PRO A 489 -11.41 -28.60 -0.72
C PRO A 489 -12.25 -28.12 0.48
N PHE A 490 -12.71 -26.89 0.42
CA PHE A 490 -13.65 -26.36 1.38
C PHE A 490 -15.07 -26.74 0.98
N ASN A 491 -15.68 -27.63 1.77
CA ASN A 491 -17.06 -28.01 1.58
C ASN A 491 -17.94 -27.12 2.44
N GLU A 492 -18.49 -26.07 1.84
CA GLU A 492 -19.39 -25.16 2.53
C GLU A 492 -20.62 -25.89 3.07
N LYS A 493 -20.98 -25.59 4.32
CA LYS A 493 -22.16 -26.12 4.99
C LYS A 493 -22.97 -24.98 5.58
N ALA A 494 -24.28 -25.21 5.73
CA ALA A 494 -25.09 -24.38 6.61
C ALA A 494 -24.63 -24.61 8.05
N ALA A 495 -24.11 -23.55 8.69
CA ALA A 495 -23.50 -23.61 10.01
C ALA A 495 -23.90 -22.39 10.83
N THR A 496 -24.06 -22.58 12.14
CA THR A 496 -24.33 -21.48 13.06
C THR A 496 -22.99 -20.87 13.48
N PRO A 497 -22.73 -19.58 13.19
CA PRO A 497 -21.48 -18.95 13.60
C PRO A 497 -21.35 -18.95 15.12
N LYS A 498 -20.12 -19.07 15.60
CA LYS A 498 -19.82 -18.99 17.03
C LYS A 498 -20.19 -17.60 17.55
N ASN A 499 -20.66 -17.53 18.79
CA ASN A 499 -21.05 -16.26 19.40
C ASN A 499 -19.87 -15.27 19.41
N PRO A 500 -20.11 -14.01 19.01
CA PRO A 500 -19.14 -12.94 19.18
C PRO A 500 -18.93 -12.60 20.67
N THR A 501 -17.89 -11.83 20.96
CA THR A 501 -17.60 -11.34 22.32
C THR A 501 -17.09 -9.90 22.28
N PHE A 502 -17.54 -9.07 23.22
CA PHE A 502 -16.96 -7.76 23.46
C PHE A 502 -15.59 -7.91 24.15
N MET A 503 -14.55 -7.41 23.50
CA MET A 503 -13.19 -7.38 24.02
C MET A 503 -12.90 -6.09 24.76
N GLU A 504 -13.36 -4.98 24.18
CA GLU A 504 -13.20 -3.63 24.71
C GLU A 504 -14.44 -2.81 24.39
N PHE A 505 -14.79 -1.92 25.31
CA PHE A 505 -15.87 -0.97 25.14
C PHE A 505 -15.46 0.33 25.83
N SER A 506 -15.55 1.45 25.12
CA SER A 506 -15.23 2.77 25.65
C SER A 506 -16.45 3.68 25.55
N LEU A 507 -16.81 4.24 26.70
CA LEU A 507 -17.70 5.39 26.87
C LEU A 507 -16.83 6.43 27.59
N ASP A 508 -16.21 7.34 26.86
CA ASP A 508 -15.32 8.31 27.47
C ASP A 508 -15.94 9.70 27.42
N GLU A 509 -15.93 10.40 28.56
CA GLU A 509 -16.24 11.84 28.61
C GLU A 509 -15.04 12.68 28.14
N GLU A 510 -13.82 12.12 28.10
CA GLU A 510 -12.57 12.77 27.68
C GLU A 510 -11.94 12.20 26.39
N ALA A 511 -12.36 11.05 25.87
CA ALA A 511 -11.99 10.57 24.53
C ALA A 511 -13.11 10.87 23.53
N GLU A 512 -12.71 11.27 22.32
CA GLU A 512 -13.57 11.95 21.35
C GLU A 512 -14.68 11.07 20.72
N SER A 513 -14.95 9.82 21.16
CA SER A 513 -16.05 8.97 20.64
C SER A 513 -16.27 7.59 21.32
N ASP A 514 -17.52 7.09 21.26
CA ASP A 514 -17.94 5.77 21.75
C ASP A 514 -17.56 4.65 20.76
N TYR A 515 -16.85 3.60 21.19
CA TYR A 515 -16.51 2.46 20.33
C TYR A 515 -16.51 1.11 21.02
N ALA A 516 -16.66 0.06 20.21
CA ALA A 516 -16.53 -1.33 20.63
C ALA A 516 -15.43 -2.04 19.82
N ILE A 517 -14.62 -2.84 20.50
CA ILE A 517 -13.83 -3.90 19.85
C ILE A 517 -14.50 -5.22 20.14
N VAL A 518 -14.99 -5.88 19.09
CA VAL A 518 -15.66 -7.18 19.16
C VAL A 518 -14.81 -8.24 18.49
N SER A 519 -14.63 -9.38 19.16
CA SER A 519 -14.14 -10.61 18.52
C SER A 519 -15.34 -11.34 17.92
N ILE A 520 -15.30 -11.56 16.62
CA ILE A 520 -16.28 -12.29 15.82
C ILE A 520 -15.53 -13.46 15.17
N PRO A 521 -15.62 -14.68 15.73
CA PRO A 521 -14.89 -15.82 15.18
C PRO A 521 -15.43 -16.22 13.81
N ALA A 522 -14.57 -16.36 12.81
CA ALA A 522 -14.92 -16.94 11.50
C ALA A 522 -15.03 -18.48 11.55
N THR A 523 -15.66 -19.00 12.61
CA THR A 523 -15.85 -20.44 12.85
C THR A 523 -17.25 -20.71 13.40
N ASP A 524 -17.72 -21.94 13.26
CA ASP A 524 -18.93 -22.40 13.94
C ASP A 524 -18.66 -22.85 15.39
N ASN A 525 -19.72 -23.30 16.09
CA ASN A 525 -19.61 -23.80 17.46
C ASN A 525 -18.74 -25.07 17.61
N ALA A 526 -18.46 -25.80 16.53
CA ALA A 526 -17.54 -26.93 16.51
C ALA A 526 -16.09 -26.51 16.21
N GLY A 527 -15.85 -25.25 15.86
CA GLY A 527 -14.55 -24.72 15.45
C GLY A 527 -14.24 -24.91 13.98
N GLU A 528 -15.22 -25.33 13.17
CA GLU A 528 -15.06 -25.46 11.72
C GLU A 528 -15.08 -24.08 11.07
N LEU A 529 -14.22 -23.87 10.07
CA LEU A 529 -14.07 -22.57 9.40
C LEU A 529 -15.33 -22.19 8.61
N LEU A 530 -15.65 -20.90 8.65
CA LEU A 530 -16.71 -20.28 7.86
C LEU A 530 -16.08 -19.30 6.86
N LEU A 531 -16.67 -19.19 5.67
CA LEU A 531 -16.20 -18.27 4.65
C LEU A 531 -16.40 -16.81 5.11
N PRO A 532 -15.33 -16.01 5.29
CA PRO A 532 -15.44 -14.62 5.76
C PRO A 532 -16.28 -13.72 4.85
N GLU A 533 -16.23 -13.95 3.54
CA GLU A 533 -17.02 -13.23 2.51
C GLU A 533 -18.54 -13.47 2.61
N LYS A 534 -18.97 -14.45 3.40
CA LYS A 534 -20.39 -14.77 3.67
C LYS A 534 -20.79 -14.56 5.13
N LEU A 535 -19.88 -13.98 5.92
CA LEU A 535 -20.14 -13.56 7.29
C LEU A 535 -20.52 -12.08 7.32
N PHE A 536 -21.47 -11.77 8.18
CA PHE A 536 -21.87 -10.43 8.54
C PHE A 536 -22.01 -10.35 10.06
N TYR A 537 -22.13 -9.14 10.58
CA TYR A 537 -22.47 -8.92 11.98
C TYR A 537 -23.42 -7.73 12.13
N ARG A 538 -24.20 -7.75 13.21
CA ARG A 538 -25.17 -6.70 13.53
C ARG A 538 -25.04 -6.29 14.99
N PHE A 539 -25.17 -5.00 15.24
CA PHE A 539 -25.32 -4.48 16.60
C PHE A 539 -26.79 -4.34 16.96
N TYR A 540 -27.08 -4.42 18.25
CA TYR A 540 -28.42 -4.25 18.84
C TYR A 540 -28.33 -3.33 20.04
N THR A 541 -29.32 -2.48 20.26
CA THR A 541 -29.52 -1.76 21.51
C THR A 541 -30.62 -2.41 22.32
N ASP A 542 -30.49 -2.37 23.64
CA ASP A 542 -31.56 -2.68 24.59
C ASP A 542 -31.76 -1.51 25.52
N THR A 543 -32.91 -0.85 25.38
CA THR A 543 -33.36 0.24 26.25
C THR A 543 -34.63 -0.19 26.96
N GLU A 544 -34.56 -0.37 28.27
CA GLU A 544 -35.69 -0.78 29.12
C GLU A 544 -36.42 -2.03 28.60
N HIS A 545 -35.64 -3.04 28.19
CA HIS A 545 -36.08 -4.33 27.64
C HIS A 545 -36.66 -4.26 26.22
N VAL A 546 -36.49 -3.14 25.52
CA VAL A 546 -36.82 -3.00 24.10
C VAL A 546 -35.55 -3.21 23.28
N VAL A 547 -35.48 -4.34 22.58
CA VAL A 547 -34.34 -4.73 21.73
C VAL A 547 -34.58 -4.34 20.29
N GLU A 548 -33.70 -3.51 19.71
CA GLU A 548 -33.76 -3.07 18.31
C GLU A 548 -32.38 -3.15 17.64
N PRO A 549 -32.29 -3.38 16.32
CA PRO A 549 -31.02 -3.29 15.60
C PRO A 549 -30.45 -1.87 15.67
N PHE A 550 -29.16 -1.76 16.00
CA PHE A 550 -28.43 -0.50 15.90
C PHE A 550 -28.06 -0.23 14.45
N THR A 551 -28.39 0.96 13.96
CA THR A 551 -28.10 1.38 12.58
C THR A 551 -26.91 2.32 12.59
N LEU A 552 -25.83 1.92 11.90
CA LEU A 552 -24.76 2.84 11.55
C LEU A 552 -25.33 3.82 10.53
N THR A 553 -25.78 4.98 11.00
CA THR A 553 -26.45 5.98 10.17
C THR A 553 -25.41 6.76 9.39
N ALA A 554 -25.41 6.68 8.06
CA ALA A 554 -24.36 7.25 7.20
C ALA A 554 -24.04 8.71 7.51
N GLY A 555 -25.05 9.52 7.85
CA GLY A 555 -24.85 10.93 8.24
C GLY A 555 -24.01 11.15 9.51
N LEU A 556 -23.70 10.11 10.29
CA LEU A 556 -22.88 10.14 11.50
C LEU A 556 -21.49 9.53 11.29
N TYR A 557 -21.17 9.06 10.08
CA TYR A 557 -19.90 8.43 9.73
C TYR A 557 -19.35 9.09 8.47
N GLU A 558 -18.13 9.59 8.53
CA GLU A 558 -17.57 10.39 7.43
C GLU A 558 -17.42 9.57 6.13
N ARG A 559 -17.13 8.27 6.27
CA ARG A 559 -16.79 7.37 5.16
C ARG A 559 -17.85 6.32 4.86
N LEU A 560 -19.04 6.43 5.46
CA LEU A 560 -20.14 5.50 5.21
C LEU A 560 -21.14 6.12 4.23
N SER A 561 -21.37 5.46 3.09
CA SER A 561 -22.23 6.00 2.03
C SER A 561 -23.72 5.73 2.21
N GLU A 562 -24.09 4.72 3.01
CA GLU A 562 -25.47 4.32 3.25
C GLU A 562 -25.66 3.75 4.66
N ASP A 563 -26.87 3.90 5.19
CA ASP A 563 -27.22 3.36 6.51
C ASP A 563 -27.02 1.85 6.55
N MET A 564 -26.31 1.36 7.55
CA MET A 564 -25.92 -0.04 7.64
C MET A 564 -26.35 -0.65 8.97
N THR A 565 -27.16 -1.71 8.91
CA THR A 565 -27.52 -2.55 10.07
C THR A 565 -26.84 -3.90 10.04
N GLU A 566 -26.52 -4.41 8.85
CA GLU A 566 -25.78 -5.65 8.61
C GLU A 566 -24.43 -5.31 7.98
N ILE A 567 -23.37 -5.48 8.77
CA ILE A 567 -22.02 -5.07 8.40
C ILE A 567 -21.28 -6.30 7.85
N PRO A 568 -20.78 -6.28 6.60
CA PRO A 568 -19.99 -7.38 6.08
C PRO A 568 -18.74 -7.61 6.94
N TYR A 569 -18.39 -8.87 7.18
CA TYR A 569 -17.29 -9.22 8.09
C TYR A 569 -15.92 -8.71 7.62
N LEU A 570 -15.73 -8.54 6.32
CA LEU A 570 -14.51 -7.99 5.72
C LEU A 570 -14.61 -6.49 5.41
N PHE A 571 -15.71 -5.83 5.81
CA PHE A 571 -15.89 -4.41 5.54
C PHE A 571 -14.97 -3.57 6.42
N THR A 572 -14.27 -2.65 5.77
CA THR A 572 -13.69 -1.45 6.38
C THR A 572 -14.29 -0.25 5.65
N ASP A 573 -14.45 0.86 6.35
CA ASP A 573 -14.94 2.10 5.74
C ASP A 573 -13.86 2.83 4.91
N SER A 574 -12.61 2.39 4.99
CA SER A 574 -11.47 2.87 4.20
C SER A 574 -10.33 1.86 4.22
N ASP A 575 -9.35 2.05 3.32
CA ASP A 575 -8.19 1.15 3.19
C ASP A 575 -7.35 1.07 4.47
N GLU A 576 -7.30 2.15 5.26
CA GLU A 576 -6.62 2.19 6.56
C GLU A 576 -7.54 1.85 7.75
N GLY A 577 -8.86 1.84 7.53
CA GLY A 577 -9.89 1.61 8.56
C GLY A 577 -10.02 2.76 9.57
N TYR A 578 -11.12 3.50 9.50
CA TYR A 578 -11.36 4.70 10.31
C TYR A 578 -12.34 4.43 11.46
N ASP A 579 -13.64 4.53 11.19
CA ASP A 579 -14.71 4.24 12.15
C ASP A 579 -15.04 2.73 12.21
N ILE A 580 -14.81 2.02 11.11
CA ILE A 580 -15.05 0.58 10.99
C ILE A 580 -13.78 -0.07 10.44
N SER A 581 -13.08 -0.83 11.29
CA SER A 581 -11.77 -1.39 10.96
C SER A 581 -11.57 -2.82 11.44
N ILE A 582 -10.69 -3.53 10.73
CA ILE A 582 -10.22 -4.87 11.07
C ILE A 582 -8.95 -4.72 11.91
N VAL A 583 -9.03 -5.05 13.21
CA VAL A 583 -7.89 -4.94 14.14
C VAL A 583 -7.04 -6.21 14.13
N ASP A 584 -7.68 -7.36 13.88
CA ASP A 584 -7.06 -8.69 13.88
C ASP A 584 -7.95 -9.64 13.07
N ALA A 585 -7.48 -10.87 12.83
CA ALA A 585 -8.17 -11.86 12.00
C ALA A 585 -9.65 -12.04 12.38
N ASP A 586 -9.96 -12.04 13.68
CA ASP A 586 -11.30 -12.15 14.26
C ASP A 586 -11.80 -10.88 14.96
N LYS A 587 -11.03 -9.78 14.99
CA LYS A 587 -11.43 -8.57 15.75
C LYS A 587 -11.87 -7.43 14.84
N ARG A 588 -12.98 -6.80 15.20
CA ARG A 588 -13.52 -5.61 14.54
C ARG A 588 -13.62 -4.48 15.54
N LYS A 589 -13.13 -3.30 15.15
CA LYS A 589 -13.39 -2.06 15.87
C LYS A 589 -14.49 -1.31 15.13
N VAL A 590 -15.53 -0.92 15.86
CA VAL A 590 -16.65 -0.16 15.34
C VAL A 590 -16.96 0.98 16.30
N PHE A 591 -16.88 2.21 15.80
CA PHE A 591 -17.41 3.37 16.51
C PHE A 591 -18.94 3.35 16.45
N LEU A 592 -19.60 3.62 17.57
CA LEU A 592 -21.05 3.52 17.75
C LEU A 592 -21.68 4.92 17.77
N ASN A 593 -21.38 5.74 16.75
CA ASN A 593 -21.82 7.12 16.67
C ASN A 593 -23.35 7.21 16.72
N GLY A 594 -23.86 8.07 17.61
CA GLY A 594 -25.30 8.21 17.85
C GLY A 594 -25.89 7.18 18.82
N LEU A 595 -25.06 6.41 19.52
CA LEU A 595 -25.52 5.59 20.64
C LEU A 595 -26.14 6.49 21.72
N SER A 596 -27.41 6.23 22.05
CA SER A 596 -28.08 7.01 23.08
C SER A 596 -27.52 6.66 24.45
N GLU A 597 -27.27 7.69 25.26
CA GLU A 597 -27.01 7.52 26.70
C GLU A 597 -28.11 6.71 27.39
N GLU A 598 -29.32 6.62 26.81
CA GLU A 598 -30.43 5.88 27.39
C GLU A 598 -30.31 4.34 27.33
N VAL A 599 -29.38 3.82 26.52
CA VAL A 599 -29.22 2.38 26.29
C VAL A 599 -28.71 1.67 27.55
N ASN A 600 -29.34 0.55 27.93
CA ASN A 600 -28.90 -0.28 29.07
C ASN A 600 -27.84 -1.28 28.64
N ARG A 601 -28.02 -1.90 27.46
CA ARG A 601 -27.08 -2.90 26.92
C ARG A 601 -26.89 -2.72 25.41
N ILE A 602 -25.68 -3.00 24.95
CA ILE A 602 -25.37 -3.16 23.53
C ILE A 602 -25.14 -4.65 23.26
N GLY A 603 -25.70 -5.13 22.16
CA GLY A 603 -25.62 -6.51 21.71
C GLY A 603 -24.88 -6.62 20.37
N VAL A 604 -24.22 -7.75 20.12
CA VAL A 604 -23.65 -8.07 18.81
C VAL A 604 -24.00 -9.50 18.41
N GLU A 605 -24.43 -9.69 17.17
CA GLU A 605 -24.78 -10.97 16.55
C GLU A 605 -23.88 -11.20 15.33
N SER A 606 -23.45 -12.45 15.10
CA SER A 606 -22.82 -12.88 13.85
C SER A 606 -23.82 -13.62 12.99
N ILE A 607 -23.78 -13.38 11.68
CA ILE A 607 -24.69 -13.95 10.68
C ILE A 607 -23.86 -14.61 9.60
N TYR A 608 -24.18 -15.86 9.26
CA TYR A 608 -23.52 -16.60 8.19
C TYR A 608 -24.53 -17.12 7.17
N THR A 609 -24.27 -16.89 5.89
CA THR A 609 -25.09 -17.42 4.79
C THR A 609 -24.33 -18.49 4.02
N GLY A 610 -24.31 -19.73 4.55
CA GLY A 610 -23.58 -20.86 3.98
C GLY A 610 -24.50 -21.90 3.34
N ALA A 611 -24.09 -22.45 2.18
CA ALA A 611 -24.86 -23.47 1.45
C ALA A 611 -26.32 -23.07 1.14
N GLY A 612 -26.57 -21.76 0.98
CA GLY A 612 -27.89 -21.20 0.71
C GLY A 612 -28.80 -21.02 1.93
N GLU A 613 -28.33 -21.28 3.15
CA GLU A 613 -29.07 -21.07 4.39
C GLU A 613 -28.39 -19.99 5.24
N GLN A 614 -29.18 -19.01 5.72
CA GLN A 614 -28.72 -18.01 6.67
C GLN A 614 -28.94 -18.52 8.11
N ARG A 615 -27.90 -18.44 8.93
CA ARG A 615 -27.94 -18.77 10.36
C ARG A 615 -27.28 -17.69 11.19
N HIS A 616 -27.72 -17.58 12.43
CA HIS A 616 -27.37 -16.50 13.35
C HIS A 616 -26.77 -17.10 14.61
N SER A 617 -25.77 -16.43 15.18
CA SER A 617 -25.32 -16.70 16.54
C SER A 617 -26.38 -16.25 17.55
N GLU A 618 -26.19 -16.54 18.84
CA GLU A 618 -26.91 -15.78 19.87
C GLU A 618 -26.37 -14.34 19.91
N ILE A 619 -27.18 -13.40 20.41
CA ILE A 619 -26.73 -12.02 20.67
C ILE A 619 -25.84 -12.02 21.92
N ALA A 620 -24.57 -11.65 21.75
CA ALA A 620 -23.68 -11.39 22.88
C ALA A 620 -23.96 -9.99 23.41
N TRP A 621 -24.20 -9.85 24.72
CA TRP A 621 -24.57 -8.57 25.35
C TRP A 621 -23.43 -8.00 26.20
N HIS A 622 -23.29 -6.67 26.17
CA HIS A 622 -22.46 -5.89 27.08
C HIS A 622 -23.34 -4.86 27.80
N THR A 623 -23.28 -4.84 29.14
CA THR A 623 -24.10 -3.95 29.96
C THR A 623 -23.40 -2.60 30.11
N LEU A 624 -24.08 -1.53 29.69
CA LEU A 624 -23.64 -0.15 29.86
C LEU A 624 -24.11 0.41 31.20
N ARG A 625 -25.34 0.07 31.59
CA ARG A 625 -25.97 0.51 32.84
C ARG A 625 -27.18 -0.35 33.22
N GLU A 626 -27.56 -0.27 34.48
CA GLU A 626 -28.71 -0.97 35.04
C GLU A 626 -30.05 -0.45 34.48
N TYR A 627 -31.07 -1.30 34.46
CA TYR A 627 -32.44 -0.91 34.07
C TYR A 627 -33.06 0.03 35.11
N THR A 628 -33.82 1.03 34.64
CA THR A 628 -34.57 1.94 35.50
C THR A 628 -35.94 1.35 35.87
N GLY A 629 -35.90 0.27 36.65
CA GLY A 629 -37.09 -0.41 37.15
C GLY A 629 -36.73 -1.48 38.18
N ILE A 630 -37.67 -1.81 39.07
CA ILE A 630 -37.48 -2.96 39.96
C ILE A 630 -37.50 -4.21 39.06
N GLU A 631 -36.32 -4.78 38.81
CA GLU A 631 -36.20 -6.16 38.36
C GLU A 631 -37.03 -7.01 39.32
N GLU A 632 -37.91 -7.82 38.74
CA GLU A 632 -38.78 -8.77 39.38
C GLU A 632 -38.39 -9.09 40.84
N VAL A 633 -39.24 -8.70 41.80
CA VAL A 633 -39.02 -9.06 43.21
C VAL A 633 -38.97 -10.57 43.28
N ASN A 634 -37.76 -11.13 43.42
CA ASN A 634 -37.55 -12.50 43.82
C ASN A 634 -38.09 -12.66 45.25
N VAL A 635 -39.41 -12.87 45.36
CA VAL A 635 -40.05 -13.23 46.61
C VAL A 635 -39.61 -14.65 46.92
N ASN A 636 -38.59 -14.75 47.77
CA ASN A 636 -38.26 -15.98 48.47
C ASN A 636 -39.52 -16.45 49.22
N ASN A 637 -40.28 -17.37 48.62
CA ASN A 637 -41.52 -17.92 49.16
C ASN A 637 -41.21 -18.88 50.33
N ASN A 638 -40.92 -18.31 51.50
CA ASN A 638 -41.04 -19.00 52.79
C ASN A 638 -42.04 -18.28 53.71
N GLY A 639 -43.06 -17.66 53.12
CA GLY A 639 -44.18 -17.03 53.82
C GLY A 639 -45.30 -18.02 54.14
N ASN A 640 -45.96 -17.84 55.29
CA ASN A 640 -47.08 -18.68 55.73
C ASN A 640 -48.33 -18.33 54.90
N VAL A 641 -48.90 -19.32 54.19
CA VAL A 641 -50.05 -19.11 53.29
C VAL A 641 -51.33 -19.63 53.94
N ASN A 642 -52.31 -18.76 54.06
CA ASN A 642 -53.65 -19.08 54.58
C ASN A 642 -54.72 -18.76 53.54
N TYR A 643 -55.78 -19.57 53.50
CA TYR A 643 -56.92 -19.37 52.61
C TYR A 643 -58.18 -19.05 53.42
N TYR A 644 -59.02 -18.17 52.89
CA TYR A 644 -60.28 -17.75 53.50
C TYR A 644 -61.42 -17.76 52.47
N ASP A 645 -62.65 -17.99 52.93
CA ASP A 645 -63.83 -17.71 52.12
C ASP A 645 -64.17 -16.20 52.10
N LEU A 646 -65.13 -15.79 51.28
CA LEU A 646 -65.56 -14.39 51.18
C LEU A 646 -66.21 -13.84 52.46
N HIS A 647 -66.49 -14.68 53.45
CA HIS A 647 -66.97 -14.29 54.78
C HIS A 647 -65.84 -14.20 55.81
N GLY A 648 -64.58 -14.38 55.40
CA GLY A 648 -63.39 -14.24 56.24
C GLY A 648 -63.08 -15.46 57.12
N ARG A 649 -63.71 -16.62 56.87
CA ARG A 649 -63.43 -17.85 57.62
C ARG A 649 -62.24 -18.59 57.01
N LYS A 650 -61.31 -19.05 57.84
CA LYS A 650 -60.14 -19.81 57.36
C LYS A 650 -60.59 -21.18 56.83
N ILE A 651 -60.16 -21.52 55.62
CA ILE A 651 -60.51 -22.76 54.91
C ILE A 651 -59.24 -23.50 54.48
N ASN A 652 -59.37 -24.80 54.19
CA ASN A 652 -58.28 -25.57 53.59
C ASN A 652 -58.25 -25.31 52.08
N GLY A 653 -57.20 -24.65 51.57
CA GLY A 653 -57.17 -24.16 50.18
C GLY A 653 -57.19 -25.24 49.10
N GLU A 654 -56.81 -26.47 49.42
CA GLU A 654 -56.84 -27.61 48.50
C GLU A 654 -58.22 -28.29 48.56
N GLY A 655 -59.08 -28.01 47.57
CA GLY A 655 -60.38 -28.67 47.38
C GLY A 655 -61.62 -27.76 47.37
N HIS A 656 -61.48 -26.46 47.58
CA HIS A 656 -62.60 -25.51 47.48
C HIS A 656 -62.80 -24.97 46.05
N HIS A 657 -64.02 -25.08 45.54
CA HIS A 657 -64.45 -24.53 44.24
C HIS A 657 -65.21 -23.22 44.45
N GLY A 658 -64.87 -22.17 43.69
CA GLY A 658 -65.41 -20.82 43.81
C GLY A 658 -64.36 -19.76 44.18
N ILE A 659 -64.81 -18.52 44.43
CA ILE A 659 -63.91 -17.42 44.77
C ILE A 659 -63.45 -17.57 46.23
N ILE A 660 -62.14 -17.67 46.42
CA ILE A 660 -61.47 -17.71 47.71
C ILE A 660 -60.46 -16.57 47.84
N ILE A 661 -60.07 -16.26 49.06
CA ILE A 661 -59.07 -15.25 49.38
C ILE A 661 -57.79 -15.96 49.85
N ARG A 662 -56.69 -15.80 49.12
CA ARG A 662 -55.36 -16.26 49.54
C ARG A 662 -54.64 -15.12 50.24
N GLN A 663 -54.16 -15.37 51.43
CA GLN A 663 -53.36 -14.44 52.20
C GLN A 663 -51.97 -15.04 52.41
N THR A 664 -50.94 -14.30 52.00
CA THR A 664 -49.54 -14.68 52.19
C THR A 664 -48.88 -13.64 53.07
N THR A 665 -48.31 -14.09 54.18
CA THR A 665 -47.54 -13.23 55.09
C THR A 665 -46.06 -13.59 54.99
N ASP A 666 -45.22 -12.60 54.70
CA ASP A 666 -43.77 -12.79 54.62
C ASP A 666 -43.13 -12.89 56.01
N ALA A 667 -41.84 -13.25 56.04
CA ALA A 667 -41.07 -13.39 57.28
C ALA A 667 -40.93 -12.07 58.08
N ALA A 668 -41.21 -10.92 57.44
CA ALA A 668 -41.21 -9.59 58.06
C ALA A 668 -42.61 -9.18 58.56
N GLY A 669 -43.61 -10.07 58.48
CA GLY A 669 -44.98 -9.83 58.97
C GLY A 669 -45.86 -9.02 58.02
N ARG A 670 -45.38 -8.69 56.82
CA ARG A 670 -46.17 -7.96 55.82
C ARG A 670 -47.09 -8.94 55.09
N THR A 671 -48.34 -8.53 54.91
CA THR A 671 -49.38 -9.44 54.44
C THR A 671 -49.94 -9.00 53.09
N LYS A 672 -49.88 -9.89 52.10
CA LYS A 672 -50.50 -9.72 50.78
C LYS A 672 -51.77 -10.57 50.70
N THR A 673 -52.86 -10.01 50.19
CA THR A 673 -54.15 -10.70 50.08
C THR A 673 -54.68 -10.62 48.65
N GLU A 674 -55.06 -11.75 48.07
CA GLU A 674 -55.45 -11.87 46.67
C GLU A 674 -56.72 -12.72 46.53
N LYS A 675 -57.62 -12.32 45.63
CA LYS A 675 -58.81 -13.11 45.25
C LYS A 675 -58.42 -14.12 44.18
N ILE A 676 -58.76 -15.38 44.41
CA ILE A 676 -58.51 -16.48 43.47
C ILE A 676 -59.84 -17.16 43.17
N LEU A 677 -60.18 -17.31 41.90
CA LEU A 677 -61.30 -18.15 41.45
C LEU A 677 -60.73 -19.53 41.11
N ARG A 678 -61.22 -20.59 41.76
CA ARG A 678 -60.84 -21.98 41.50
C ARG A 678 -62.00 -22.84 41.05
#